data_AF-A0A924Y726-F1
#
_entry.id   AF-A0A924Y726-F1
#
_cell.length_a   1.000
_cell.length_b   1.000
_cell.length_c   1.000
_cell.angle_alpha   90.00
_cell.angle_beta   90.00
_cell.angle_gamma   90.00
#
_symmetry.space_group_name_H-M   'P 1'
#
loop_
_entity.id
_entity.type
_entity.pdbx_description
1 polymer ?
#
loop_
_entity_poly.entity_id
_entity_poly.type
_entity_poly.pdbx_seq_one_letter_code
_entity_poly.pdbx_strand_id
1 'polypeptide(L)'
;MKISTRLKVPESSIPLRRLTFAGQLIGLLALAYVTQMPFVALVAAVILAVGHIYAYRARRSPRRIVKIFTFVAFHLTFAWMIIGLFNNQPYPQAQLAMLAMSVVSFELFSRLNLYSGLGLSLVNLYVAATLSRDIIFGAFMLAFLGVLLTFLWIADAEDGVRGSWGAGVTGVVAVMRPRVAKAQSSAHGIRSWGLRFVGMFAIAAPLVFLFTPHFAGRPLIMPITIRVPISRGPSAQIINPAAPLVQIQGWSNESGEYYYGFDNALDLSYRGGLSNTIMMFVRSPAWSYWRSHAYDTYDGRTWTQSDTEIHYIDGFRNTQFRLYPQGRQPRGQQFVQSFFIAQPMPNVVLAGGIPIEVYIPASQIGLDASGGIRVGEALQPGTTYSVVSVRQESDPDLLRAAGDDYTEQMDVYLQLPDTVTERTRQLAQDITQNAPTRYGKVVDVRDYLLQTYPYDYFPPPQAPNTDAVDQFLFVDQRGVCEHFVAAMVVMLRELGIPSRLAAGFGSGTYNQFTGYYEVRANDAHAWVEVYFPDYGWIPFDPTPGWTGNPQTGTVSTWVFSSLFENVDLPSIPLAQMAQAGMSFLGTIIQPLALIGVLAALLIAARYAWAWNKRRPVRRRAWDDPARRRVFAAYQRAQKALKTQRGTAQTVQEHASAHPQLAGLTDLVDAAAYNPKPPDEALVKLAESWGKTNEGKRSV
;
A
#
# COMPACT_ATOMS: atom_id res chain seq x y z
N MET A 1 29.52 15.48 -43.91
CA MET A 1 28.83 14.17 -43.97
C MET A 1 27.68 14.20 -42.95
N LYS A 2 26.43 14.39 -43.42
CA LYS A 2 25.24 14.47 -42.55
C LYS A 2 24.95 13.08 -41.97
N ILE A 3 24.95 12.95 -40.65
CA ILE A 3 24.46 11.77 -39.94
C ILE A 3 22.98 11.65 -40.29
N SER A 4 22.64 10.73 -41.20
CA SER A 4 21.24 10.44 -41.49
C SER A 4 20.65 9.78 -40.24
N THR A 5 19.74 10.50 -39.59
CA THR A 5 18.84 9.93 -38.60
C THR A 5 18.17 8.71 -39.21
N ARG A 6 18.49 7.50 -38.72
CA ARG A 6 17.78 6.27 -39.04
C ARG A 6 16.28 6.55 -38.95
N LEU A 7 15.59 6.63 -40.08
CA LEU A 7 14.15 6.81 -40.13
C LEU A 7 13.52 5.59 -39.43
N LYS A 8 12.95 5.80 -38.25
CA LYS A 8 12.08 4.80 -37.61
C LYS A 8 10.94 4.51 -38.59
N VAL A 9 10.87 3.29 -39.11
CA VAL A 9 9.83 2.90 -40.08
C VAL A 9 8.46 3.15 -39.43
N PRO A 10 7.57 3.91 -40.09
CA PRO A 10 6.26 4.21 -39.55
C PRO A 10 5.39 2.96 -39.50
N GLU A 11 4.76 2.72 -38.35
CA GLU A 11 3.89 1.56 -38.12
C GLU A 11 2.52 1.76 -38.78
N SER A 12 2.15 0.86 -39.70
CA SER A 12 0.90 0.93 -40.47
C SER A 12 -0.19 -0.03 -40.00
N SER A 13 0.10 -0.97 -39.09
CA SER A 13 -0.87 -1.94 -38.59
C SER A 13 -2.01 -1.23 -37.83
N ILE A 14 -3.19 -1.26 -38.44
CA ILE A 14 -4.43 -0.76 -37.84
C ILE A 14 -4.84 -1.63 -36.63
N PRO A 15 -4.75 -2.98 -36.69
CA PRO A 15 -5.04 -3.83 -35.53
C PRO A 15 -4.19 -3.50 -34.30
N LEU A 16 -2.87 -3.38 -34.45
CA LEU A 16 -1.98 -3.08 -33.33
C LEU A 16 -2.27 -1.71 -32.70
N ARG A 17 -2.55 -0.70 -33.53
CA ARG A 17 -2.92 0.64 -33.05
C ARG A 17 -4.23 0.65 -32.26
N ARG A 18 -5.25 -0.07 -32.75
CA ARG A 18 -6.53 -0.22 -32.03
C ARG A 18 -6.34 -0.89 -30.66
N LEU A 19 -5.50 -1.92 -30.61
CA LEU A 19 -5.18 -2.62 -29.36
C LEU A 19 -4.38 -1.73 -28.39
N THR A 20 -3.40 -0.95 -28.88
CA THR A 20 -2.71 0.03 -28.04
C THR A 20 -3.66 1.08 -27.47
N PHE A 21 -4.58 1.61 -28.30
CA PHE A 21 -5.60 2.55 -27.83
C PHE A 21 -6.51 1.92 -26.77
N ALA A 22 -7.01 0.71 -27.01
CA ALA A 22 -7.84 -0.02 -26.05
C ALA A 22 -7.10 -0.27 -24.72
N GLY A 23 -5.83 -0.68 -24.78
CA GLY A 23 -5.01 -0.88 -23.59
C GLY A 23 -4.87 0.41 -22.78
N GLN A 24 -4.47 1.51 -23.41
CA GLN A 24 -4.33 2.82 -22.76
C GLN A 24 -5.66 3.34 -22.20
N LEU A 25 -6.79 3.09 -22.89
CA LEU A 25 -8.11 3.44 -22.39
C LEU A 25 -8.45 2.65 -21.12
N ILE A 26 -8.11 1.35 -21.06
CA ILE A 26 -8.30 0.53 -19.86
C ILE A 26 -7.50 1.08 -18.67
N GLY A 27 -6.21 1.41 -18.87
CA GLY A 27 -5.38 1.99 -17.81
C GLY A 27 -5.89 3.34 -17.32
N LEU A 28 -6.42 4.17 -18.23
CA LEU A 28 -7.05 5.44 -17.90
C LEU A 28 -8.36 5.26 -17.11
N LEU A 29 -9.25 4.37 -17.56
CA LEU A 29 -10.53 4.10 -16.90
C LEU A 29 -10.34 3.47 -15.51
N ALA A 30 -9.36 2.57 -15.36
CA ALA A 30 -9.03 1.99 -14.06
C ALA A 30 -8.62 3.08 -13.06
N LEU A 31 -7.75 4.00 -13.49
CA LEU A 31 -7.28 5.08 -12.64
C LEU A 31 -8.40 6.10 -12.35
N ALA A 32 -9.25 6.40 -13.33
CA ALA A 32 -10.42 7.27 -13.17
C ALA A 32 -11.44 6.70 -12.17
N TYR A 33 -11.68 5.39 -12.23
CA TYR A 33 -12.58 4.68 -11.33
C TYR A 33 -12.07 4.77 -9.88
N VAL A 34 -10.81 4.43 -9.66
CA VAL A 34 -10.23 4.39 -8.30
C VAL A 34 -10.07 5.80 -7.71
N THR A 35 -9.76 6.81 -8.53
CA THR A 35 -9.57 8.19 -8.07
C THR A 35 -10.85 9.03 -8.06
N GLN A 36 -11.96 8.51 -8.59
CA GLN A 36 -13.23 9.22 -8.75
C GLN A 36 -13.08 10.54 -9.54
N MET A 37 -12.27 10.52 -10.62
CA MET A 37 -11.97 11.69 -11.47
C MET A 37 -12.50 11.56 -12.91
N PRO A 38 -13.83 11.47 -13.12
CA PRO A 38 -14.40 11.23 -14.44
C PRO A 38 -14.13 12.37 -15.42
N PHE A 39 -14.03 13.62 -14.95
CA PHE A 39 -13.75 14.77 -15.81
C PHE A 39 -12.33 14.76 -16.38
N VAL A 40 -11.30 14.52 -15.54
CA VAL A 40 -9.91 14.43 -15.98
C VAL A 40 -9.74 13.24 -16.93
N ALA A 41 -10.40 12.12 -16.63
CA ALA A 41 -10.43 10.95 -17.49
C ALA A 41 -11.06 11.25 -18.86
N LEU A 42 -12.17 11.99 -18.90
CA LEU A 42 -12.81 12.41 -20.15
C LEU A 42 -11.87 13.26 -21.00
N VAL A 43 -11.25 14.28 -20.40
CA VAL A 43 -10.26 15.14 -21.08
C VAL A 43 -9.08 14.32 -21.59
N ALA A 44 -8.52 13.45 -20.74
CA ALA A 44 -7.43 12.57 -21.10
C ALA A 44 -7.83 11.59 -22.22
N ALA A 45 -9.05 11.06 -22.23
CA ALA A 45 -9.54 10.16 -23.27
C ALA A 45 -9.72 10.86 -24.62
N VAL A 46 -10.19 12.12 -24.63
CA VAL A 46 -10.26 12.95 -25.83
C VAL A 46 -8.86 13.22 -26.38
N ILE A 47 -7.92 13.64 -25.53
CA ILE A 47 -6.52 13.88 -25.93
C ILE A 47 -5.90 12.58 -26.47
N LEU A 48 -6.13 11.44 -25.82
CA LEU A 48 -5.65 10.12 -26.24
C LEU A 48 -6.19 9.76 -27.64
N ALA A 49 -7.49 9.94 -27.89
CA ALA A 49 -8.10 9.65 -29.19
C ALA A 49 -7.55 10.55 -30.30
N VAL A 50 -7.46 11.86 -30.05
CA VAL A 50 -6.89 12.82 -31.00
C VAL A 50 -5.42 12.50 -31.30
N GLY A 51 -4.64 12.16 -30.27
CA GLY A 51 -3.23 11.81 -30.40
C GLY A 51 -3.02 10.55 -31.24
N HIS A 52 -3.84 9.50 -31.05
CA HIS A 52 -3.80 8.30 -31.91
C HIS A 52 -4.17 8.60 -33.37
N ILE A 53 -5.20 9.40 -33.62
CA ILE A 53 -5.61 9.81 -34.97
C ILE A 53 -4.50 10.61 -35.65
N TYR A 54 -3.92 11.58 -34.94
CA TYR A 54 -2.82 12.38 -35.45
C TYR A 54 -1.59 11.51 -35.72
N ALA A 55 -1.16 10.68 -34.75
CA ALA A 55 0.00 9.82 -34.87
C ALA A 55 -0.12 8.87 -36.06
N TYR A 56 -1.33 8.37 -36.34
CA TYR A 56 -1.59 7.60 -37.55
C TYR A 56 -1.47 8.46 -38.81
N ARG A 57 -2.15 9.61 -38.92
CA ARG A 57 -2.12 10.45 -40.13
C ARG A 57 -0.73 10.99 -40.45
N ALA A 58 0.01 11.43 -39.44
CA ALA A 58 1.32 12.04 -39.58
C ALA A 58 2.49 11.05 -39.53
N ARG A 59 2.23 9.74 -39.45
CA ARG A 59 3.27 8.70 -39.26
C ARG A 59 4.44 8.78 -40.25
N ARG A 60 4.16 9.10 -41.52
CA ARG A 60 5.17 9.17 -42.60
C ARG A 60 5.94 10.50 -42.61
N SER A 61 5.41 11.54 -42.00
CA SER A 61 5.98 12.90 -42.02
C SER A 61 5.69 13.65 -40.72
N PRO A 62 6.23 13.20 -39.57
CA PRO A 62 5.96 13.81 -38.28
C PRO A 62 6.49 15.25 -38.25
N ARG A 63 5.61 16.22 -38.04
CA ARG A 63 5.98 17.63 -37.96
C ARG A 63 6.76 17.89 -36.66
N ARG A 64 7.90 18.59 -36.74
CA ARG A 64 8.72 18.96 -35.56
C ARG A 64 7.92 19.72 -34.51
N ILE A 65 6.96 20.54 -34.93
CA ILE A 65 6.09 21.32 -34.04
C ILE A 65 5.32 20.44 -33.04
N VAL A 66 4.97 19.21 -33.40
CA VAL A 66 4.23 18.32 -32.48
C VAL A 66 5.10 17.80 -31.36
N LYS A 67 6.40 17.60 -31.59
CA LYS A 67 7.34 17.25 -30.51
C LYS A 67 7.50 18.39 -29.50
N ILE A 68 7.49 19.63 -30.00
CA ILE A 68 7.53 20.82 -29.14
C ILE A 68 6.21 20.92 -28.35
N PHE A 69 5.08 20.70 -29.02
CA PHE A 69 3.77 20.68 -28.37
C PHE A 69 3.66 19.59 -27.29
N THR A 70 4.06 18.34 -27.57
CA THR A 70 4.01 17.24 -26.59
C THR A 70 4.93 17.51 -25.41
N PHE A 71 6.13 18.03 -25.66
CA PHE A 71 7.06 18.45 -24.61
C PHE A 71 6.44 19.53 -23.72
N VAL A 72 5.91 20.61 -24.31
CA VAL A 72 5.28 21.71 -23.55
C VAL A 72 4.05 21.21 -22.80
N ALA A 73 3.16 20.47 -23.45
CA ALA A 73 1.96 19.92 -22.83
C ALA A 73 2.29 19.00 -21.65
N PHE A 74 3.32 18.14 -21.76
CA PHE A 74 3.78 17.31 -20.66
C PHE A 74 4.30 18.15 -19.47
N HIS A 75 5.07 19.21 -19.75
CA HIS A 75 5.56 20.11 -18.70
C HIS A 75 4.43 20.91 -18.06
N LEU A 76 3.40 21.28 -18.82
CA LEU A 76 2.19 21.90 -18.28
C LEU A 76 1.40 20.92 -17.40
N THR A 77 1.27 19.65 -17.78
CA THR A 77 0.62 18.64 -16.92
C THR A 77 1.44 18.35 -15.66
N PHE A 78 2.77 18.38 -15.78
CA PHE A 78 3.67 18.26 -14.64
C PHE A 78 3.56 19.49 -13.71
N ALA A 79 3.58 20.70 -14.25
CA ALA A 79 3.38 21.93 -13.48
C ALA A 79 1.99 21.95 -12.83
N TRP A 80 0.95 21.48 -13.53
CA TRP A 80 -0.39 21.32 -12.98
C TRP A 80 -0.42 20.33 -11.82
N MET A 81 0.32 19.23 -11.89
CA MET A 81 0.50 18.33 -10.74
C MET A 81 1.17 19.05 -9.57
N ILE A 82 2.24 19.80 -9.81
CA ILE A 82 2.95 20.55 -8.76
C ILE A 82 2.02 21.60 -8.12
N ILE A 83 1.28 22.36 -8.93
CA ILE A 83 0.25 23.30 -8.45
C ILE A 83 -0.84 22.55 -7.68
N GLY A 84 -1.28 21.39 -8.17
CA GLY A 84 -2.23 20.52 -7.49
C GLY A 84 -1.71 20.03 -6.13
N LEU A 85 -0.42 19.71 -6.02
CA LEU A 85 0.23 19.37 -4.74
C LEU A 85 0.24 20.56 -3.78
N PHE A 86 0.58 21.77 -4.26
CA PHE A 86 0.53 22.99 -3.44
C PHE A 86 -0.89 23.40 -3.03
N ASN A 87 -1.88 23.12 -3.89
CA ASN A 87 -3.29 23.45 -3.68
C ASN A 87 -4.08 22.32 -2.99
N ASN A 88 -3.41 21.26 -2.50
CA ASN A 88 -4.04 20.10 -1.86
C ASN A 88 -5.17 19.46 -2.70
N GLN A 89 -5.00 19.38 -4.02
CA GLN A 89 -5.90 18.65 -4.89
C GLN A 89 -5.78 17.14 -4.60
N PRO A 90 -6.88 16.36 -4.66
CA PRO A 90 -6.80 14.91 -4.53
C PRO A 90 -6.00 14.32 -5.71
N TYR A 91 -5.16 13.32 -5.42
CA TYR A 91 -4.37 12.50 -6.37
C TYR A 91 -3.73 13.25 -7.58
N PRO A 92 -2.95 14.32 -7.38
CA PRO A 92 -2.37 15.08 -8.48
C PRO A 92 -1.39 14.22 -9.30
N GLN A 93 -0.74 13.23 -8.68
CA GLN A 93 0.11 12.27 -9.39
C GLN A 93 -0.69 11.37 -10.35
N ALA A 94 -1.93 11.01 -9.99
CA ALA A 94 -2.81 10.24 -10.87
C ALA A 94 -3.32 11.09 -12.05
N GLN A 95 -3.57 12.38 -11.83
CA GLN A 95 -3.87 13.33 -12.90
C GLN A 95 -2.72 13.45 -13.89
N LEU A 96 -1.47 13.56 -13.40
CA LEU A 96 -0.29 13.53 -14.24
C LEU A 96 -0.21 12.23 -15.04
N ALA A 97 -0.39 11.08 -14.40
CA ALA A 97 -0.28 9.77 -15.07
C ALA A 97 -1.30 9.60 -16.21
N MET A 98 -2.56 10.03 -16.00
CA MET A 98 -3.59 10.02 -17.06
C MET A 98 -3.22 10.97 -18.21
N LEU A 99 -2.91 12.23 -17.90
CA LEU A 99 -2.66 13.26 -18.91
C LEU A 99 -1.34 13.05 -19.65
N ALA A 100 -0.28 12.62 -18.97
CA ALA A 100 1.02 12.32 -19.58
C ALA A 100 0.91 11.20 -20.61
N MET A 101 0.23 10.09 -20.29
CA MET A 101 0.00 9.01 -21.23
C MET A 101 -0.78 9.50 -22.46
N SER A 102 -1.81 10.33 -22.26
CA SER A 102 -2.60 10.91 -23.34
C SER A 102 -1.80 11.87 -24.21
N VAL A 103 -0.94 12.73 -23.63
CA VAL A 103 -0.07 13.65 -24.38
C VAL A 103 0.99 12.89 -25.18
N VAL A 104 1.60 11.84 -24.62
CA VAL A 104 2.61 11.02 -25.33
C VAL A 104 2.00 10.23 -26.49
N SER A 105 0.68 10.03 -26.52
CA SER A 105 0.01 9.30 -27.61
C SER A 105 0.19 9.93 -29.01
N PHE A 106 0.51 11.23 -29.08
CA PHE A 106 0.83 11.93 -30.33
C PHE A 106 2.14 11.45 -30.97
N GLU A 107 2.99 10.76 -30.21
CA GLU A 107 4.30 10.28 -30.67
C GLU A 107 4.29 8.81 -31.11
N LEU A 108 3.13 8.16 -31.22
CA LEU A 108 2.98 6.74 -31.56
C LEU A 108 3.22 6.45 -33.06
N PHE A 109 4.38 6.84 -33.60
CA PHE A 109 4.71 6.71 -35.02
C PHE A 109 5.24 5.32 -35.40
N SER A 110 6.00 4.66 -34.52
CA SER A 110 6.66 3.37 -34.78
C SER A 110 6.16 2.24 -33.88
N ARG A 111 6.44 0.99 -34.26
CA ARG A 111 6.06 -0.22 -33.49
C ARG A 111 6.55 -0.16 -32.04
N LEU A 112 7.81 0.24 -31.83
CA LEU A 112 8.38 0.43 -30.50
C LEU A 112 7.55 1.41 -29.64
N ASN A 113 7.01 2.46 -30.25
CA ASN A 113 6.24 3.45 -29.51
C ASN A 113 4.87 2.88 -29.12
N LEU A 114 4.28 1.98 -29.91
CA LEU A 114 3.07 1.24 -29.53
C LEU A 114 3.31 0.34 -28.31
N TYR A 115 4.46 -0.35 -28.25
CA TYR A 115 4.88 -1.09 -27.05
C TYR A 115 5.04 -0.17 -25.83
N SER A 116 5.73 0.96 -26.00
CA SER A 116 5.88 1.95 -24.92
C SER A 116 4.53 2.50 -24.45
N GLY A 117 3.56 2.67 -25.37
CA GLY A 117 2.20 3.08 -25.03
C GLY A 117 1.47 2.08 -24.13
N LEU A 118 1.62 0.78 -24.38
CA LEU A 118 1.12 -0.28 -23.49
C LEU A 118 1.88 -0.30 -22.15
N GLY A 119 3.18 -0.04 -22.16
CA GLY A 119 3.97 0.11 -20.92
C GLY A 119 3.49 1.25 -20.03
N LEU A 120 3.18 2.42 -20.60
CA LEU A 120 2.59 3.55 -19.85
C LEU A 120 1.21 3.20 -19.28
N SER A 121 0.41 2.42 -20.02
CA SER A 121 -0.87 1.92 -19.51
C SER A 121 -0.70 0.97 -18.33
N LEU A 122 0.35 0.14 -18.33
CA LEU A 122 0.66 -0.76 -17.22
C LEU A 122 1.09 0.04 -15.98
N VAL A 123 1.82 1.14 -16.15
CA VAL A 123 2.14 2.08 -15.05
C VAL A 123 0.86 2.67 -14.46
N ASN A 124 -0.10 3.10 -15.29
CA ASN A 124 -1.38 3.60 -14.79
C ASN A 124 -2.18 2.52 -14.04
N LEU A 125 -2.15 1.27 -14.51
CA LEU A 125 -2.75 0.14 -13.81
C LEU A 125 -2.05 -0.17 -12.48
N TYR A 126 -0.73 -0.04 -12.40
CA TYR A 126 0.02 -0.19 -11.16
C TYR A 126 -0.39 0.88 -10.14
N VAL A 127 -0.45 2.15 -10.55
CA VAL A 127 -0.94 3.24 -9.67
C VAL A 127 -2.39 2.96 -9.23
N ALA A 128 -3.27 2.55 -10.15
CA ALA A 128 -4.64 2.19 -9.80
C ALA A 128 -4.72 1.02 -8.82
N ALA A 129 -3.84 0.02 -8.94
CA ALA A 129 -3.76 -1.12 -8.01
C ALA A 129 -3.42 -0.64 -6.59
N THR A 130 -2.46 0.28 -6.45
CA THR A 130 -2.06 0.81 -5.12
C THR A 130 -3.17 1.60 -4.41
N LEU A 131 -4.14 2.10 -5.18
CA LEU A 131 -5.24 2.93 -4.66
C LEU A 131 -6.56 2.16 -4.54
N SER A 132 -6.67 0.97 -5.14
CA SER A 132 -7.91 0.20 -5.22
C SER A 132 -8.30 -0.38 -3.86
N ARG A 133 -9.61 -0.47 -3.62
CA ARG A 133 -10.21 -1.00 -2.38
C ARG A 133 -11.22 -2.13 -2.63
N ASP A 134 -11.41 -2.55 -3.88
CA ASP A 134 -12.44 -3.50 -4.29
C ASP A 134 -11.99 -4.45 -5.42
N ILE A 135 -12.79 -5.50 -5.65
CA ILE A 135 -12.50 -6.52 -6.65
C ILE A 135 -12.73 -6.05 -8.09
N ILE A 136 -13.37 -4.88 -8.30
CA ILE A 136 -13.70 -4.35 -9.63
C ILE A 136 -12.41 -4.00 -10.39
N PHE A 137 -11.35 -3.62 -9.69
CA PHE A 137 -10.01 -3.46 -10.29
C PHE A 137 -9.53 -4.71 -11.04
N GLY A 138 -9.83 -5.91 -10.53
CA GLY A 138 -9.44 -7.18 -11.16
C GLY A 138 -9.98 -7.32 -12.59
N ALA A 139 -11.17 -6.76 -12.89
CA ALA A 139 -11.73 -6.78 -14.23
C ALA A 139 -10.92 -5.92 -15.22
N PHE A 140 -10.44 -4.74 -14.80
CA PHE A 140 -9.56 -3.91 -15.63
C PHE A 140 -8.23 -4.60 -15.92
N MET A 141 -7.65 -5.30 -14.93
CA MET A 141 -6.42 -6.07 -15.11
C MET A 141 -6.58 -7.21 -16.12
N LEU A 142 -7.66 -8.00 -16.01
CA LEU A 142 -7.96 -9.08 -16.95
C LEU A 142 -8.22 -8.55 -18.37
N ALA A 143 -8.96 -7.45 -18.49
CA ALA A 143 -9.19 -6.79 -19.78
C ALA A 143 -7.88 -6.32 -20.43
N PHE A 144 -6.99 -5.69 -19.66
CA PHE A 144 -5.68 -5.26 -20.15
C PHE A 144 -4.81 -6.43 -20.58
N LEU A 145 -4.79 -7.52 -19.78
CA LEU A 145 -4.03 -8.72 -20.11
C LEU A 145 -4.51 -9.35 -21.43
N GLY A 146 -5.83 -9.42 -21.64
CA GLY A 146 -6.40 -9.89 -22.91
C GLY A 146 -5.96 -9.04 -24.10
N VAL A 147 -5.99 -7.71 -23.96
CA VAL A 147 -5.51 -6.78 -25.00
C VAL A 147 -4.02 -6.98 -25.27
N LEU A 148 -3.19 -7.10 -24.23
CA LEU A 148 -1.75 -7.28 -24.34
C LEU A 148 -1.40 -8.60 -25.05
N LEU A 149 -2.01 -9.72 -24.65
CA LEU A 149 -1.78 -11.02 -25.28
C LEU A 149 -2.22 -11.02 -26.75
N THR A 150 -3.35 -10.37 -27.06
CA THR A 150 -3.83 -10.22 -28.45
C THR A 150 -2.87 -9.36 -29.27
N PHE A 151 -2.36 -8.27 -28.70
CA PHE A 151 -1.35 -7.42 -29.33
C PHE A 151 -0.09 -8.22 -29.68
N LEU A 152 0.45 -8.98 -28.72
CA LEU A 152 1.64 -9.80 -28.94
C LEU A 152 1.42 -10.88 -30.00
N TRP A 153 0.26 -11.53 -30.01
CA TRP A 153 -0.07 -12.56 -30.98
C TRP A 153 -0.19 -12.02 -32.42
N ILE A 154 -0.80 -10.84 -32.60
CA ILE A 154 -0.88 -10.18 -33.91
C ILE A 154 0.50 -9.67 -34.34
N ALA A 155 1.26 -9.07 -33.44
CA ALA A 155 2.59 -8.56 -33.75
C ALA A 155 3.51 -9.68 -34.26
N ASP A 156 3.55 -10.84 -33.59
CA ASP A 156 4.32 -12.02 -33.99
C ASP A 156 3.87 -12.59 -35.35
N ALA A 157 2.55 -12.58 -35.61
CA ALA A 157 2.00 -13.02 -36.89
C ALA A 157 2.36 -12.07 -38.05
N GLU A 158 2.36 -10.75 -37.82
CA GLU A 158 2.76 -9.73 -38.81
C GLU A 158 4.27 -9.74 -39.07
N ASP A 159 5.09 -10.09 -38.08
CA ASP A 159 6.56 -10.14 -38.18
C ASP A 159 7.08 -11.41 -38.88
N GLY A 160 6.18 -12.29 -39.35
CA GLY A 160 6.52 -13.40 -40.26
C GLY A 160 7.23 -14.60 -39.61
N VAL A 161 7.27 -14.68 -38.27
CA VAL A 161 7.94 -15.75 -37.51
C VAL A 161 7.26 -17.13 -37.67
N ARG A 162 6.05 -17.19 -38.24
CA ARG A 162 5.31 -18.44 -38.52
C ARG A 162 5.72 -19.19 -39.80
N GLY A 163 6.92 -18.94 -40.33
CA GLY A 163 7.45 -19.61 -41.53
C GLY A 163 8.22 -20.92 -41.34
N SER A 164 8.67 -21.30 -40.13
CA SER A 164 9.67 -22.38 -39.98
C SER A 164 9.29 -23.57 -39.08
N TRP A 165 8.03 -23.71 -38.65
CA TRP A 165 7.59 -24.83 -37.79
C TRP A 165 7.11 -26.06 -38.58
N GLY A 166 7.64 -26.29 -39.79
CA GLY A 166 7.09 -27.29 -40.72
C GLY A 166 8.05 -28.36 -41.27
N ALA A 167 9.37 -28.22 -41.15
CA ALA A 167 10.30 -29.18 -41.76
C ALA A 167 11.57 -29.33 -40.94
N GLY A 168 11.74 -30.48 -40.28
CA GLY A 168 13.00 -30.84 -39.63
C GLY A 168 12.90 -31.67 -38.35
N VAL A 169 12.02 -32.69 -38.30
CA VAL A 169 11.96 -33.62 -37.14
C VAL A 169 12.48 -35.03 -37.47
N THR A 170 12.97 -35.32 -38.68
CA THR A 170 13.23 -36.72 -39.08
C THR A 170 14.64 -37.06 -39.57
N GLY A 171 15.68 -36.30 -39.23
CA GLY A 171 17.05 -36.71 -39.58
C GLY A 171 18.10 -36.26 -38.58
N VAL A 172 18.47 -37.15 -37.66
CA VAL A 172 19.84 -37.64 -37.38
C VAL A 172 19.80 -38.37 -36.02
N VAL A 173 19.36 -39.64 -36.04
CA VAL A 173 19.75 -40.67 -35.07
C VAL A 173 20.92 -41.52 -35.62
N ALA A 174 21.44 -41.20 -36.81
CA ALA A 174 22.55 -41.94 -37.39
C ALA A 174 23.91 -41.37 -36.93
N VAL A 175 24.44 -41.99 -35.87
CA VAL A 175 25.84 -42.36 -35.67
C VAL A 175 26.84 -41.24 -35.33
N MET A 176 27.06 -41.11 -34.02
CA MET A 176 28.38 -40.85 -33.44
C MET A 176 29.42 -41.87 -33.96
N ARG A 177 30.43 -41.41 -34.69
CA ARG A 177 31.85 -41.69 -34.38
C ARG A 177 32.69 -40.48 -34.82
N PRO A 178 33.59 -39.96 -33.96
CA PRO A 178 34.24 -38.68 -34.19
C PRO A 178 35.56 -38.84 -34.94
N ARG A 179 35.90 -37.86 -35.79
CA ARG A 179 37.24 -37.23 -35.79
C ARG A 179 37.33 -35.99 -36.68
N VAL A 180 37.84 -34.92 -36.05
CA VAL A 180 38.59 -33.75 -36.55
C VAL A 180 37.91 -32.78 -37.55
N ALA A 181 37.54 -31.58 -37.07
CA ALA A 181 38.14 -30.28 -37.44
C ALA A 181 37.20 -29.08 -37.15
N LYS A 182 37.74 -28.12 -36.39
CA LYS A 182 37.44 -26.67 -36.27
C LYS A 182 36.08 -26.12 -36.75
N ALA A 183 35.32 -25.49 -35.82
CA ALA A 183 34.82 -24.12 -35.98
C ALA A 183 34.30 -23.54 -34.64
N GLN A 184 34.50 -22.23 -34.50
CA GLN A 184 34.35 -21.41 -33.30
C GLN A 184 32.91 -21.15 -32.82
N SER A 185 32.85 -20.91 -31.50
CA SER A 185 32.06 -19.90 -30.78
C SER A 185 30.52 -19.99 -30.71
N SER A 186 30.09 -20.41 -29.51
CA SER A 186 29.09 -19.77 -28.65
C SER A 186 27.65 -19.59 -29.15
N ALA A 187 26.85 -20.65 -29.01
CA ALA A 187 25.38 -20.59 -28.98
C ALA A 187 24.80 -20.95 -27.59
N HIS A 188 25.52 -20.61 -26.51
CA HIS A 188 25.00 -20.72 -25.13
C HIS A 188 24.27 -19.45 -24.65
N GLY A 189 24.15 -18.41 -25.49
CA GLY A 189 23.77 -17.07 -25.04
C GLY A 189 22.28 -16.72 -25.00
N ILE A 190 21.35 -17.50 -25.58
CA ILE A 190 19.97 -16.99 -25.79
C ILE A 190 18.88 -17.88 -25.16
N ARG A 191 19.11 -19.19 -25.02
CA ARG A 191 18.15 -20.08 -24.31
C ARG A 191 18.21 -19.97 -22.79
N SER A 192 19.30 -19.49 -22.21
CA SER A 192 19.37 -19.22 -20.79
C SER A 192 18.71 -17.89 -20.41
N TRP A 193 18.61 -16.91 -21.31
CA TRP A 193 18.10 -15.58 -20.95
C TRP A 193 16.60 -15.55 -20.74
N GLY A 194 15.78 -16.20 -21.55
CA GLY A 194 14.33 -16.21 -21.33
C GLY A 194 13.93 -16.89 -20.01
N LEU A 195 14.51 -18.06 -19.73
CA LEU A 195 14.26 -18.79 -18.46
C LEU A 195 14.92 -18.11 -17.26
N ARG A 196 16.13 -17.55 -17.41
CA ARG A 196 16.76 -16.74 -16.35
C ARG A 196 16.06 -15.40 -16.18
N PHE A 197 15.41 -14.81 -17.17
CA PHE A 197 14.70 -13.55 -17.01
C PHE A 197 13.37 -13.77 -16.30
N VAL A 198 12.64 -14.84 -16.61
CA VAL A 198 11.43 -15.22 -15.85
C VAL A 198 11.80 -15.68 -14.44
N GLY A 199 12.85 -16.48 -14.28
CA GLY A 199 13.37 -16.88 -12.97
C GLY A 199 13.96 -15.72 -12.16
N MET A 200 14.71 -14.81 -12.80
CA MET A 200 15.25 -13.60 -12.19
C MET A 200 14.15 -12.57 -11.94
N PHE A 201 13.03 -12.51 -12.67
CA PHE A 201 11.91 -11.65 -12.29
C PHE A 201 11.12 -12.26 -11.12
N ALA A 202 10.94 -13.58 -11.11
CA ALA A 202 10.30 -14.30 -10.00
C ALA A 202 11.12 -14.26 -8.70
N ILE A 203 12.45 -14.12 -8.78
CA ILE A 203 13.36 -14.02 -7.63
C ILE A 203 13.75 -12.57 -7.34
N ALA A 204 14.06 -11.76 -8.35
CA ALA A 204 14.45 -10.36 -8.19
C ALA A 204 13.26 -9.44 -7.98
N ALA A 205 12.01 -9.74 -8.37
CA ALA A 205 10.88 -8.91 -7.93
C ALA A 205 10.69 -8.98 -6.40
N PRO A 206 10.69 -10.17 -5.74
CA PRO A 206 10.70 -10.24 -4.29
C PRO A 206 12.01 -9.78 -3.66
N LEU A 207 13.20 -10.03 -4.25
CA LEU A 207 14.45 -9.48 -3.69
C LEU A 207 14.59 -7.97 -3.88
N VAL A 208 14.14 -7.39 -4.98
CA VAL A 208 14.05 -5.93 -5.16
C VAL A 208 12.96 -5.38 -4.24
N PHE A 209 11.86 -6.09 -4.00
CA PHE A 209 10.89 -5.70 -2.97
C PHE A 209 11.49 -5.77 -1.55
N LEU A 210 12.29 -6.81 -1.23
CA LEU A 210 12.94 -7.04 0.07
C LEU A 210 14.19 -6.19 0.31
N PHE A 211 14.93 -5.82 -0.74
CA PHE A 211 16.24 -5.13 -0.69
C PHE A 211 16.27 -3.81 -1.47
N THR A 212 15.16 -3.38 -2.09
CA THR A 212 15.00 -1.93 -2.31
C THR A 212 15.16 -1.31 -0.95
N PRO A 213 16.01 -0.28 -0.82
CA PRO A 213 15.93 0.54 0.36
C PRO A 213 14.51 1.10 0.34
N HIS A 214 13.64 0.49 1.14
CA HIS A 214 12.65 1.25 1.84
C HIS A 214 13.49 2.37 2.42
N PHE A 215 13.28 3.59 1.95
CA PHE A 215 13.87 4.69 2.65
C PHE A 215 13.37 4.54 4.09
N ALA A 216 14.22 3.98 4.95
CA ALA A 216 14.40 4.43 6.33
C ALA A 216 14.97 5.85 6.29
N GLY A 217 14.53 6.67 5.33
CA GLY A 217 14.48 8.08 5.52
C GLY A 217 13.53 8.22 6.68
N ARG A 218 13.98 8.90 7.72
CA ARG A 218 13.12 9.69 8.60
C ARG A 218 11.89 10.05 7.77
N PRO A 219 10.73 9.44 8.06
CA PRO A 219 9.64 9.56 7.13
C PRO A 219 9.40 11.06 7.03
N LEU A 220 9.42 11.59 5.80
CA LEU A 220 8.86 12.91 5.51
C LEU A 220 7.35 12.75 5.74
N ILE A 221 6.96 12.54 6.99
CA ILE A 221 5.58 12.58 7.45
C ILE A 221 5.31 14.06 7.48
N MET A 222 4.91 14.58 6.32
CA MET A 222 4.12 15.78 6.35
C MET A 222 2.86 15.38 7.14
N PRO A 223 2.57 16.02 8.27
CA PRO A 223 1.31 15.80 8.98
C PRO A 223 0.18 16.27 8.06
N ILE A 224 -0.45 15.33 7.36
CA ILE A 224 -1.55 15.63 6.44
C ILE A 224 -2.84 15.63 7.25
N THR A 225 -3.43 16.80 7.46
CA THR A 225 -4.80 16.97 7.94
C THR A 225 -5.77 16.92 6.76
N ILE A 226 -6.80 16.08 6.83
CA ILE A 226 -7.94 16.05 5.90
C ILE A 226 -9.21 16.51 6.66
N ARG A 227 -10.02 17.31 5.97
CA ARG A 227 -11.01 18.31 6.44
C ARG A 227 -12.13 17.81 7.39
N VAL A 228 -12.25 18.47 8.54
CA VAL A 228 -13.45 19.19 9.05
C VAL A 228 -12.89 20.38 9.86
N PRO A 229 -13.07 21.65 9.44
CA PRO A 229 -12.51 22.79 10.18
C PRO A 229 -13.22 22.94 11.54
N ILE A 230 -12.43 23.07 12.60
CA ILE A 230 -12.91 23.36 13.95
C ILE A 230 -13.05 24.89 14.06
N SER A 231 -14.30 25.34 14.14
CA SER A 231 -14.67 26.75 14.04
C SER A 231 -14.75 27.47 15.39
N ARG A 232 -14.94 26.70 16.46
CA ARG A 232 -15.04 27.22 17.84
C ARG A 232 -13.67 27.19 18.52
N GLY A 233 -13.40 28.22 19.34
CA GLY A 233 -12.25 28.23 20.24
C GLY A 233 -12.35 27.13 21.30
N PRO A 234 -11.22 26.68 21.87
CA PRO A 234 -11.18 25.53 22.76
C PRO A 234 -12.02 25.74 24.02
N SER A 235 -12.66 24.66 24.46
CA SER A 235 -13.51 24.63 25.66
C SER A 235 -12.77 23.94 26.81
N ALA A 236 -12.88 24.52 28.01
CA ALA A 236 -12.41 23.90 29.26
C ALA A 236 -13.22 22.67 29.65
N GLN A 237 -14.53 22.67 29.34
CA GLN A 237 -15.37 21.50 29.50
C GLN A 237 -15.18 20.52 28.36
N ILE A 238 -15.20 19.23 28.69
CA ILE A 238 -15.25 18.18 27.69
C ILE A 238 -16.65 18.11 27.10
N ILE A 239 -16.73 18.37 25.80
CA ILE A 239 -17.95 18.24 25.01
C ILE A 239 -18.00 16.80 24.51
N ASN A 240 -18.76 15.97 25.20
CA ASN A 240 -18.91 14.56 24.90
C ASN A 240 -20.17 14.32 24.03
N PRO A 241 -20.04 13.77 22.80
CA PRO A 241 -21.19 13.47 21.96
C PRO A 241 -21.96 12.21 22.40
N ALA A 242 -21.50 11.48 23.41
CA ALA A 242 -22.17 10.28 23.94
C ALA A 242 -23.47 10.61 24.69
N ALA A 243 -24.38 9.64 24.75
CA ALA A 243 -25.70 9.79 25.40
C ALA A 243 -25.61 9.98 26.93
N PRO A 244 -26.62 10.59 27.58
CA PRO A 244 -26.61 10.85 29.02
C PRO A 244 -26.53 9.56 29.86
N LEU A 245 -25.90 9.66 31.05
CA LEU A 245 -25.87 8.61 32.06
C LEU A 245 -27.30 8.18 32.43
N VAL A 246 -27.71 6.98 32.03
CA VAL A 246 -28.86 6.31 32.63
C VAL A 246 -28.33 5.33 33.67
N GLN A 247 -28.70 5.54 34.93
CA GLN A 247 -28.57 4.55 35.99
C GLN A 247 -29.31 3.28 35.51
N ILE A 248 -28.58 2.23 35.14
CA ILE A 248 -29.21 0.93 34.86
C ILE A 248 -29.52 0.27 36.21
N GLN A 249 -30.54 0.77 36.90
CA GLN A 249 -31.33 -0.06 37.80
C GLN A 249 -32.14 -1.00 36.91
N GLY A 250 -31.65 -2.23 36.75
CA GLY A 250 -32.33 -3.28 36.02
C GLY A 250 -31.84 -3.43 34.59
N TRP A 251 -31.27 -4.60 34.33
CA TRP A 251 -31.12 -5.21 33.02
C TRP A 251 -32.17 -4.74 32.00
N SER A 252 -31.72 -4.10 30.92
CA SER A 252 -32.44 -4.12 29.66
C SER A 252 -31.71 -5.04 28.70
N ASN A 253 -32.38 -6.10 28.27
CA ASN A 253 -31.95 -7.00 27.17
C ASN A 253 -31.96 -6.31 25.79
N GLU A 254 -31.90 -4.98 25.74
CA GLU A 254 -31.92 -4.18 24.53
C GLU A 254 -30.54 -3.53 24.34
N SER A 255 -29.70 -4.19 23.52
CA SER A 255 -28.77 -3.56 22.56
C SER A 255 -28.09 -2.23 22.96
N GLY A 256 -27.55 -2.12 24.17
CA GLY A 256 -26.88 -0.91 24.66
C GLY A 256 -25.42 -0.81 24.24
N GLU A 257 -25.13 -0.89 22.94
CA GLU A 257 -23.78 -0.75 22.37
C GLU A 257 -23.35 0.74 22.31
N TYR A 258 -22.92 1.34 23.42
CA TYR A 258 -22.60 2.77 23.45
C TYR A 258 -21.23 3.06 24.09
N TYR A 259 -20.34 3.64 23.29
CA TYR A 259 -19.15 4.31 23.80
C TYR A 259 -19.56 5.54 24.62
N TYR A 260 -19.20 5.56 25.90
CA TYR A 260 -19.58 6.63 26.83
C TYR A 260 -18.70 7.89 26.70
N GLY A 261 -17.66 7.89 25.87
CA GLY A 261 -16.73 9.02 25.79
C GLY A 261 -15.90 9.20 27.07
N PHE A 262 -15.16 10.31 27.14
CA PHE A 262 -14.45 10.72 28.35
C PHE A 262 -15.04 12.04 28.83
N ASP A 263 -14.97 12.30 30.13
CA ASP A 263 -15.49 13.53 30.77
C ASP A 263 -14.51 14.06 31.84
N ASN A 264 -14.76 15.23 32.42
CA ASN A 264 -13.96 15.85 33.48
C ASN A 264 -14.09 15.11 34.82
N ALA A 265 -15.06 14.22 34.92
CA ALA A 265 -15.27 13.32 36.05
C ALA A 265 -15.43 11.87 35.58
N LEU A 266 -14.96 10.93 36.39
CA LEU A 266 -15.09 9.48 36.20
C LEU A 266 -15.65 8.87 37.48
N ASP A 267 -16.94 8.53 37.49
CA ASP A 267 -17.60 7.84 38.63
C ASP A 267 -17.41 6.32 38.49
N LEU A 268 -16.73 5.70 39.44
CA LEU A 268 -16.38 4.27 39.42
C LEU A 268 -17.60 3.35 39.57
N SER A 269 -18.74 3.86 40.03
CA SER A 269 -19.97 3.06 40.17
C SER A 269 -20.72 2.85 38.84
N TYR A 270 -20.35 3.61 37.80
CA TYR A 270 -20.98 3.52 36.49
C TYR A 270 -19.98 3.06 35.46
N ARG A 271 -20.38 2.04 34.69
CA ARG A 271 -19.73 1.74 33.43
C ARG A 271 -20.77 1.50 32.36
N GLY A 272 -20.65 2.22 31.25
CA GLY A 272 -21.41 1.95 30.03
C GLY A 272 -20.90 0.68 29.34
N GLY A 273 -21.77 0.03 28.56
CA GLY A 273 -21.37 -1.09 27.71
C GLY A 273 -20.51 -0.61 26.54
N LEU A 274 -19.23 -0.98 26.53
CA LEU A 274 -18.34 -0.63 25.42
C LEU A 274 -18.62 -1.52 24.20
N SER A 275 -18.96 -0.91 23.06
CA SER A 275 -19.23 -1.64 21.82
C SER A 275 -17.96 -2.06 21.08
N ASN A 276 -18.09 -2.95 20.09
CA ASN A 276 -16.98 -3.31 19.19
C ASN A 276 -16.85 -2.33 18.00
N THR A 277 -17.48 -1.16 18.08
CA THR A 277 -17.51 -0.15 17.01
C THR A 277 -16.12 0.47 16.85
N ILE A 278 -15.62 0.57 15.61
CA ILE A 278 -14.36 1.27 15.31
C ILE A 278 -14.59 2.78 15.52
N MET A 279 -13.86 3.36 16.47
CA MET A 279 -13.91 4.78 16.80
C MET A 279 -12.93 5.59 15.96
N MET A 280 -11.75 5.03 15.69
CA MET A 280 -10.71 5.69 14.90
C MET A 280 -9.72 4.70 14.28
N PHE A 281 -8.99 5.17 13.26
CA PHE A 281 -7.82 4.50 12.71
C PHE A 281 -6.58 5.32 13.02
N VAL A 282 -5.53 4.70 13.56
CA VAL A 282 -4.30 5.39 13.93
C VAL A 282 -3.14 4.83 13.13
N ARG A 283 -2.42 5.69 12.40
CA ARG A 283 -1.15 5.34 11.79
C ARG A 283 -0.03 5.79 12.70
N SER A 284 0.72 4.84 13.24
CA SER A 284 1.86 5.09 14.12
C SER A 284 2.95 4.05 13.85
N PRO A 285 4.25 4.40 13.97
CA PRO A 285 5.34 3.43 13.84
C PRO A 285 5.43 2.45 15.02
N ALA A 286 4.75 2.73 16.13
CA ALA A 286 4.69 1.86 17.30
C ALA A 286 3.33 1.97 17.98
N TRP A 287 2.98 0.93 18.73
CA TRP A 287 1.80 0.94 19.59
C TRP A 287 2.00 1.96 20.72
N SER A 288 0.91 2.52 21.23
CA SER A 288 0.90 3.43 22.38
C SER A 288 -0.49 3.41 23.01
N TYR A 289 -0.58 3.84 24.26
CA TYR A 289 -1.83 4.40 24.76
C TYR A 289 -2.11 5.71 24.03
N TRP A 290 -3.33 5.85 23.49
CA TRP A 290 -3.82 7.08 22.88
C TRP A 290 -4.49 7.92 23.97
N ARG A 291 -3.68 8.73 24.65
CA ARG A 291 -4.05 9.51 25.83
C ARG A 291 -5.01 10.64 25.48
N SER A 292 -6.08 10.79 26.27
CA SER A 292 -6.96 11.96 26.25
C SER A 292 -6.53 12.99 27.29
N HIS A 293 -6.65 12.67 28.58
CA HIS A 293 -6.35 13.51 29.73
C HIS A 293 -6.14 12.65 30.98
N ALA A 294 -5.89 13.27 32.13
CA ALA A 294 -5.83 12.59 33.42
C ALA A 294 -6.61 13.33 34.51
N TYR A 295 -6.97 12.60 35.56
CA TYR A 295 -7.68 13.05 36.75
C TYR A 295 -6.74 13.06 37.95
N ASP A 296 -6.92 14.03 38.84
CA ASP A 296 -5.99 14.29 39.95
C ASP A 296 -6.63 14.19 41.33
N THR A 297 -7.96 14.27 41.44
CA THR A 297 -8.65 14.29 42.74
C THR A 297 -9.59 13.10 42.88
N TYR A 298 -9.54 12.43 44.03
CA TYR A 298 -10.40 11.30 44.39
C TYR A 298 -11.23 11.62 45.64
N ASP A 299 -12.53 11.29 45.61
CA ASP A 299 -13.48 11.55 46.71
C ASP A 299 -14.04 10.27 47.38
N GLY A 300 -13.48 9.10 47.06
CA GLY A 300 -13.98 7.80 47.52
C GLY A 300 -14.90 7.10 46.52
N ARG A 301 -15.26 7.77 45.42
CA ARG A 301 -16.12 7.21 44.37
C ARG A 301 -15.76 7.70 42.97
N THR A 302 -15.47 8.98 42.85
CA THR A 302 -15.30 9.70 41.59
C THR A 302 -13.88 10.25 41.51
N TRP A 303 -13.29 10.14 40.31
CA TRP A 303 -12.08 10.85 39.94
C TRP A 303 -12.44 12.12 39.19
N THR A 304 -11.87 13.27 39.55
CA THR A 304 -12.14 14.56 38.91
C THR A 304 -10.86 15.31 38.56
N GLN A 305 -10.93 16.18 37.56
CA GLN A 305 -9.91 17.20 37.31
C GLN A 305 -10.19 18.38 38.25
N SER A 306 -9.34 18.61 39.26
CA SER A 306 -9.53 19.75 40.18
C SER A 306 -9.30 21.09 39.50
N ASP A 307 -8.31 21.15 38.60
CA ASP A 307 -8.05 22.30 37.74
C ASP A 307 -8.65 22.06 36.35
N THR A 308 -9.63 22.89 36.00
CA THR A 308 -10.29 22.86 34.69
C THR A 308 -9.84 24.00 33.78
N GLU A 309 -8.90 24.84 34.24
CA GLU A 309 -8.33 25.90 33.41
C GLU A 309 -7.56 25.29 32.23
N ILE A 310 -7.66 25.96 31.08
CA ILE A 310 -6.92 25.59 29.88
C ILE A 310 -6.02 26.74 29.45
N HIS A 311 -4.76 26.43 29.19
CA HIS A 311 -3.81 27.35 28.58
C HIS A 311 -3.98 27.37 27.07
N TYR A 312 -4.35 28.52 26.52
CA TYR A 312 -4.58 28.68 25.09
C TYR A 312 -3.27 28.72 24.28
N ILE A 313 -3.26 28.03 23.14
CA ILE A 313 -2.13 28.02 22.20
C ILE A 313 -2.65 28.35 20.81
N ASP A 314 -2.14 29.45 20.25
CA ASP A 314 -2.49 29.89 18.90
C ASP A 314 -1.76 29.10 17.83
N GLY A 315 -2.46 28.80 16.74
CA GLY A 315 -1.93 27.99 15.65
C GLY A 315 -1.11 28.80 14.66
N PHE A 316 0.06 28.30 14.28
CA PHE A 316 0.73 28.77 13.07
C PHE A 316 -0.09 28.36 11.84
N ARG A 317 -0.48 29.36 11.02
CA ARG A 317 -1.36 29.19 9.85
C ARG A 317 -2.69 28.47 10.17
N ASN A 318 -3.17 28.56 11.41
CA ASN A 318 -4.41 27.91 11.88
C ASN A 318 -4.45 26.40 11.65
N THR A 319 -3.28 25.73 11.69
CA THR A 319 -3.21 24.27 11.56
C THR A 319 -2.11 23.61 12.38
N GLN A 320 -1.05 24.33 12.76
CA GLN A 320 0.09 23.79 13.49
C GLN A 320 0.25 24.44 14.85
N PHE A 321 0.38 23.64 15.90
CA PHE A 321 0.53 24.09 17.27
C PHE A 321 1.78 23.48 17.88
N ARG A 322 2.61 24.29 18.54
CA ARG A 322 3.78 23.82 19.30
C ARG A 322 3.45 23.87 20.79
N LEU A 323 3.55 22.72 21.46
CA LEU A 323 3.19 22.62 22.88
C LEU A 323 4.32 23.07 23.81
N TYR A 324 5.56 23.04 23.33
CA TYR A 324 6.74 23.48 24.08
C TYR A 324 7.43 24.65 23.37
N PRO A 325 7.75 25.74 24.09
CA PRO A 325 8.62 26.79 23.59
C PRO A 325 10.00 26.24 23.21
N GLN A 326 10.69 26.92 22.29
CA GLN A 326 12.03 26.49 21.87
C GLN A 326 12.99 26.37 23.07
N GLY A 327 13.72 25.25 23.14
CA GLY A 327 14.71 24.97 24.19
C GLY A 327 14.21 24.17 25.40
N ARG A 328 12.90 23.92 25.54
CA ARG A 328 12.31 23.08 26.61
C ARG A 328 11.71 21.76 26.11
N GLN A 329 12.10 21.30 24.92
CA GLN A 329 11.53 20.08 24.37
C GLN A 329 12.01 18.84 25.14
N PRO A 330 11.11 17.86 25.39
CA PRO A 330 11.50 16.55 25.90
C PRO A 330 12.58 15.92 25.02
N ARG A 331 13.57 15.28 25.66
CA ARG A 331 14.59 14.51 24.95
C ARG A 331 14.05 13.13 24.62
N GLY A 332 14.39 12.61 23.44
CA GLY A 332 14.02 11.25 23.04
C GLY A 332 13.80 11.12 21.54
N GLN A 333 13.43 9.91 21.12
CA GLN A 333 13.10 9.64 19.72
C GLN A 333 11.74 10.25 19.37
N GLN A 334 11.73 11.15 18.39
CA GLN A 334 10.49 11.70 17.84
C GLN A 334 9.83 10.73 16.88
N PHE A 335 8.50 10.72 16.88
CA PHE A 335 7.69 9.97 15.95
C PHE A 335 6.39 10.73 15.65
N VAL A 336 5.79 10.42 14.50
CA VAL A 336 4.53 11.05 14.09
C VAL A 336 3.42 10.02 14.06
N GLN A 337 2.27 10.45 14.55
CA GLN A 337 1.03 9.68 14.60
C GLN A 337 0.00 10.44 13.78
N SER A 338 -0.80 9.73 12.99
CA SER A 338 -1.93 10.31 12.26
C SER A 338 -3.20 9.59 12.65
N PHE A 339 -4.21 10.35 13.05
CA PHE A 339 -5.49 9.87 13.55
C PHE A 339 -6.58 10.19 12.53
N PHE A 340 -7.40 9.19 12.21
CA PHE A 340 -8.60 9.34 11.41
C PHE A 340 -9.82 8.96 12.26
N ILE A 341 -10.66 9.94 12.55
CA ILE A 341 -11.84 9.77 13.40
C ILE A 341 -12.96 9.11 12.57
N ALA A 342 -13.44 7.94 13.01
CA ALA A 342 -14.48 7.17 12.33
C ALA A 342 -15.87 7.40 12.93
N GLN A 343 -15.95 7.71 14.23
CA GLN A 343 -17.20 8.00 14.96
C GLN A 343 -17.07 9.32 15.72
N PRO A 344 -18.17 9.98 16.12
CA PRO A 344 -18.10 11.17 16.97
C PRO A 344 -17.30 10.88 18.25
N MET A 345 -16.37 11.76 18.58
CA MET A 345 -15.53 11.65 19.78
C MET A 345 -15.54 12.96 20.58
N PRO A 346 -15.19 12.93 21.88
CA PRO A 346 -15.05 14.14 22.67
C PRO A 346 -14.14 15.19 22.02
N ASN A 347 -14.24 16.45 22.43
CA ASN A 347 -13.42 17.58 21.96
C ASN A 347 -11.96 17.53 22.45
N VAL A 348 -11.36 16.34 22.46
CA VAL A 348 -10.04 16.03 23.01
C VAL A 348 -9.18 15.42 21.93
N VAL A 349 -8.00 15.99 21.71
CA VAL A 349 -7.03 15.48 20.74
C VAL A 349 -6.22 14.38 21.42
N LEU A 350 -6.33 13.16 20.90
CA LEU A 350 -5.62 12.00 21.44
C LEU A 350 -4.17 11.97 20.95
N ALA A 351 -3.27 11.52 21.80
CA ALA A 351 -1.86 11.37 21.44
C ALA A 351 -1.20 10.24 22.22
N GLY A 352 -0.28 9.54 21.57
CA GLY A 352 0.67 8.64 22.23
C GLY A 352 1.98 9.32 22.57
N GLY A 353 2.69 8.84 23.60
CA GLY A 353 3.94 9.45 24.08
C GLY A 353 3.75 10.89 24.55
N ILE A 354 4.81 11.70 24.50
CA ILE A 354 4.77 13.10 24.92
C ILE A 354 4.56 13.99 23.68
N PRO A 355 3.36 14.56 23.46
CA PRO A 355 3.08 15.37 22.27
C PRO A 355 3.91 16.67 22.32
N ILE A 356 4.58 17.03 21.22
CA ILE A 356 5.38 18.26 21.10
C ILE A 356 4.84 19.21 20.03
N GLU A 357 4.23 18.66 18.98
CA GLU A 357 3.54 19.44 17.95
C GLU A 357 2.22 18.77 17.56
N VAL A 358 1.17 19.56 17.36
CA VAL A 358 -0.15 19.09 16.93
C VAL A 358 -0.51 19.76 15.63
N TYR A 359 -1.02 18.97 14.68
CA TYR A 359 -1.47 19.42 13.39
C TYR A 359 -2.96 19.07 13.25
N ILE A 360 -3.82 20.06 13.45
CA ILE A 360 -5.27 19.92 13.49
C ILE A 360 -5.91 21.20 12.90
N PRO A 361 -6.99 21.12 12.09
CA PRO A 361 -7.58 22.29 11.44
C PRO A 361 -8.40 23.15 12.42
N ALA A 362 -7.74 23.74 13.41
CA ALA A 362 -8.30 24.67 14.39
C ALA A 362 -7.51 25.99 14.38
N SER A 363 -8.13 27.11 14.78
CA SER A 363 -7.40 28.37 15.00
C SER A 363 -6.59 28.36 16.29
N GLN A 364 -7.10 27.68 17.32
CA GLN A 364 -6.56 27.65 18.67
C GLN A 364 -6.80 26.26 19.29
N ILE A 365 -5.88 25.82 20.16
CA ILE A 365 -6.08 24.65 21.04
C ILE A 365 -5.94 25.08 22.50
N GLY A 366 -6.53 24.32 23.42
CA GLY A 366 -6.34 24.48 24.86
C GLY A 366 -5.49 23.34 25.41
N LEU A 367 -4.61 23.62 26.37
CA LEU A 367 -3.87 22.61 27.12
C LEU A 367 -4.34 22.63 28.57
N ASP A 368 -4.86 21.53 29.08
CA ASP A 368 -5.23 21.41 30.49
C ASP A 368 -4.01 21.13 31.39
N ALA A 369 -4.18 21.27 32.71
CA ALA A 369 -3.11 21.05 33.69
C ALA A 369 -2.50 19.63 33.64
N SER A 370 -3.26 18.64 33.17
CA SER A 370 -2.79 17.27 33.00
C SER A 370 -1.99 17.03 31.71
N GLY A 371 -1.95 18.02 30.81
CA GLY A 371 -1.40 17.91 29.46
C GLY A 371 -2.37 17.38 28.41
N GLY A 372 -3.67 17.31 28.71
CA GLY A 372 -4.73 17.00 27.76
C GLY A 372 -4.98 18.17 26.79
N ILE A 373 -5.20 17.84 25.51
CA ILE A 373 -5.32 18.84 24.44
C ILE A 373 -6.79 18.99 24.05
N ARG A 374 -7.35 20.19 24.18
CA ARG A 374 -8.76 20.52 23.95
C ARG A 374 -8.97 21.32 22.67
N VAL A 375 -10.12 21.09 22.03
CA VAL A 375 -10.65 21.87 20.90
C VAL A 375 -12.06 22.37 21.19
N GLY A 376 -12.61 23.23 20.34
CA GLY A 376 -13.87 23.94 20.63
C GLY A 376 -15.16 23.17 20.36
N GLU A 377 -15.06 22.00 19.74
CA GLU A 377 -16.21 21.16 19.42
C GLU A 377 -15.80 19.68 19.38
N ALA A 378 -16.77 18.80 19.56
CA ALA A 378 -16.58 17.35 19.46
C ALA A 378 -15.97 16.97 18.11
N LEU A 379 -15.01 16.04 18.11
CA LEU A 379 -14.37 15.56 16.90
C LEU A 379 -15.38 14.76 16.06
N GLN A 380 -15.66 15.24 14.84
CA GLN A 380 -16.64 14.63 13.95
C GLN A 380 -16.03 13.48 13.13
N PRO A 381 -16.83 12.50 12.66
CA PRO A 381 -16.39 11.52 11.68
C PRO A 381 -15.74 12.18 10.46
N GLY A 382 -14.60 11.65 10.02
CA GLY A 382 -13.77 12.20 8.95
C GLY A 382 -12.72 13.22 9.41
N THR A 383 -12.77 13.69 10.66
CA THR A 383 -11.71 14.54 11.22
C THR A 383 -10.38 13.80 11.18
N THR A 384 -9.36 14.43 10.62
CA THR A 384 -8.01 13.88 10.57
C THR A 384 -7.03 14.87 11.15
N TYR A 385 -6.20 14.41 12.07
CA TYR A 385 -5.13 15.21 12.67
C TYR A 385 -3.86 14.38 12.80
N SER A 386 -2.74 15.06 13.02
CA SER A 386 -1.47 14.40 13.28
C SER A 386 -0.78 15.02 14.49
N VAL A 387 -0.05 14.19 15.22
CA VAL A 387 0.69 14.60 16.41
C VAL A 387 2.12 14.13 16.26
N VAL A 388 3.07 15.04 16.46
CA VAL A 388 4.48 14.71 16.62
C VAL A 388 4.72 14.56 18.11
N SER A 389 5.19 13.39 18.52
CA SER A 389 5.45 13.05 19.91
C SER A 389 6.88 12.60 20.11
N VAL A 390 7.35 12.71 21.34
CA VAL A 390 8.60 12.11 21.82
C VAL A 390 8.27 10.83 22.56
N ARG A 391 9.01 9.75 22.29
CA ARG A 391 8.92 8.51 23.06
C ARG A 391 9.38 8.76 24.49
N GLN A 392 8.59 8.29 25.43
CA GLN A 392 8.92 8.38 26.85
C GLN A 392 9.98 7.33 27.21
N GLU A 393 11.01 7.76 27.95
CA GLU A 393 12.03 6.86 28.49
C GLU A 393 11.44 6.05 29.64
N SER A 394 11.61 4.73 29.61
CA SER A 394 11.01 3.83 30.59
C SER A 394 11.98 2.72 31.01
N ASP A 395 13.29 2.93 30.84
CA ASP A 395 14.31 1.99 31.30
C ASP A 395 14.15 1.72 32.82
N PRO A 396 13.85 0.47 33.23
CA PRO A 396 13.68 0.11 34.63
C PRO A 396 14.89 0.43 35.51
N ASP A 397 16.11 0.38 34.96
CA ASP A 397 17.33 0.67 35.71
C ASP A 397 17.43 2.17 36.02
N LEU A 398 17.07 3.02 35.06
CA LEU A 398 17.01 4.46 35.25
C LEU A 398 15.89 4.86 36.22
N LEU A 399 14.71 4.26 36.11
CA LEU A 399 13.58 4.53 37.00
C LEU A 399 13.82 4.03 38.44
N ARG A 400 14.59 2.94 38.63
CA ARG A 400 15.04 2.51 39.96
C ARG A 400 16.02 3.49 40.61
N ALA A 401 16.82 4.18 39.81
CA ALA A 401 17.80 5.16 40.27
C ALA A 401 17.20 6.57 40.51
N ALA A 402 15.96 6.81 40.05
CA ALA A 402 15.30 8.10 40.22
C ALA A 402 15.09 8.44 41.71
N GLY A 403 15.42 9.67 42.08
CA GLY A 403 15.31 10.18 43.45
C GLY A 403 13.88 10.48 43.89
N ASP A 404 13.74 11.05 45.08
CA ASP A 404 12.46 11.36 45.72
C ASP A 404 12.16 12.83 46.00
N ASP A 405 12.94 13.72 45.40
CA ASP A 405 12.73 15.15 45.47
C ASP A 405 11.58 15.57 44.55
N TYR A 406 10.41 15.79 45.15
CA TYR A 406 9.25 16.33 44.45
C TYR A 406 9.10 17.82 44.71
N THR A 407 8.75 18.57 43.67
CA THR A 407 8.32 19.96 43.82
C THR A 407 6.95 20.04 44.49
N GLU A 408 6.64 21.12 45.22
CA GLU A 408 5.32 21.38 45.83
C GLU A 408 4.14 21.23 44.83
N GLN A 409 4.38 21.45 43.54
CA GLN A 409 3.38 21.22 42.47
C GLN A 409 2.87 19.78 42.41
N MET A 410 3.62 18.81 42.94
CA MET A 410 3.26 17.40 42.94
C MET A 410 2.33 17.01 44.10
N ASP A 411 2.14 17.87 45.10
CA ASP A 411 1.33 17.58 46.30
C ASP A 411 -0.14 17.31 45.96
N VAL A 412 -0.67 17.94 44.90
CA VAL A 412 -2.02 17.68 44.38
C VAL A 412 -2.18 16.21 43.99
N TYR A 413 -1.12 15.59 43.48
CA TYR A 413 -1.12 14.19 43.07
C TYR A 413 -0.82 13.21 44.21
N LEU A 414 -0.78 13.69 45.46
CA LEU A 414 -0.76 12.91 46.70
C LEU A 414 -2.09 12.98 47.46
N GLN A 415 -3.05 13.77 46.98
CA GLN A 415 -4.35 13.94 47.63
C GLN A 415 -5.07 12.60 47.81
N LEU A 416 -5.54 12.35 49.03
CA LEU A 416 -6.44 11.24 49.38
C LEU A 416 -7.56 11.75 50.29
N PRO A 417 -8.81 11.28 50.11
CA PRO A 417 -9.91 11.61 51.00
C PRO A 417 -9.86 10.78 52.29
N ASP A 418 -10.58 11.23 53.32
CA ASP A 418 -10.74 10.50 54.59
C ASP A 418 -11.53 9.18 54.45
N THR A 419 -12.17 8.95 53.29
CA THR A 419 -12.89 7.70 52.99
C THR A 419 -11.96 6.51 52.77
N VAL A 420 -10.69 6.75 52.43
CA VAL A 420 -9.71 5.68 52.21
C VAL A 420 -9.47 4.92 53.52
N THR A 421 -9.89 3.66 53.52
CA THR A 421 -9.92 2.83 54.73
C THR A 421 -8.53 2.44 55.22
N GLU A 422 -8.42 2.21 56.52
CA GLU A 422 -7.18 1.75 57.15
C GLU A 422 -6.67 0.43 56.53
N ARG A 423 -7.57 -0.50 56.18
CA ARG A 423 -7.17 -1.75 55.51
C ARG A 423 -6.60 -1.53 54.11
N THR A 424 -7.06 -0.51 53.39
CA THR A 424 -6.47 -0.13 52.10
C THR A 424 -5.06 0.40 52.29
N ARG A 425 -4.86 1.24 53.31
CA ARG A 425 -3.54 1.81 53.64
C ARG A 425 -2.55 0.74 54.06
N GLN A 426 -2.97 -0.16 54.96
CA GLN A 426 -2.16 -1.29 55.42
C GLN A 426 -1.77 -2.21 54.27
N LEU A 427 -2.71 -2.52 53.35
CA LEU A 427 -2.41 -3.36 52.20
C LEU A 427 -1.29 -2.76 51.33
N ALA A 428 -1.31 -1.44 51.08
CA ALA A 428 -0.25 -0.78 50.32
C ALA A 428 1.12 -0.90 51.00
N GLN A 429 1.17 -0.76 52.33
CA GLN A 429 2.39 -0.89 53.12
C GLN A 429 2.89 -2.34 53.14
N ASP A 430 2.00 -3.31 53.32
CA ASP A 430 2.33 -4.74 53.40
C ASP A 430 2.89 -5.29 52.09
N ILE A 431 2.29 -4.92 50.96
CA ILE A 431 2.76 -5.33 49.62
C ILE A 431 4.16 -4.80 49.35
N THR A 432 4.49 -3.60 49.84
CA THR A 432 5.71 -2.88 49.47
C THR A 432 6.81 -2.92 50.53
N GLN A 433 6.61 -3.66 51.64
CA GLN A 433 7.54 -3.74 52.76
C GLN A 433 8.96 -4.18 52.38
N ASN A 434 9.10 -4.99 51.32
CA ASN A 434 10.38 -5.52 50.85
C ASN A 434 10.96 -4.76 49.65
N ALA A 435 10.27 -3.73 49.15
CA ALA A 435 10.71 -2.93 48.02
C ALA A 435 11.54 -1.71 48.48
N PRO A 436 12.86 -1.69 48.29
CA PRO A 436 13.72 -0.60 48.74
C PRO A 436 13.64 0.64 47.86
N THR A 437 13.15 0.51 46.62
CA THR A 437 13.09 1.60 45.64
C THR A 437 11.64 1.94 45.33
N ARG A 438 11.36 3.22 44.99
CA ARG A 438 10.04 3.65 44.51
C ARG A 438 9.55 2.81 43.35
N TYR A 439 10.40 2.62 42.34
CA TYR A 439 10.05 1.80 41.18
C TYR A 439 9.67 0.38 41.62
N GLY A 440 10.40 -0.20 42.58
CA GLY A 440 10.04 -1.49 43.20
C GLY A 440 8.64 -1.45 43.81
N LYS A 441 8.33 -0.43 44.62
CA LYS A 441 6.99 -0.26 45.22
C LYS A 441 5.88 -0.17 44.15
N VAL A 442 6.12 0.59 43.08
CA VAL A 442 5.18 0.74 41.95
C VAL A 442 4.94 -0.60 41.27
N VAL A 443 6.02 -1.35 41.01
CA VAL A 443 5.95 -2.68 40.39
C VAL A 443 5.25 -3.68 41.29
N ASP A 444 5.53 -3.70 42.59
CA ASP A 444 4.91 -4.64 43.54
C ASP A 444 3.40 -4.41 43.67
N VAL A 445 2.96 -3.14 43.78
CA VAL A 445 1.52 -2.81 43.80
C VAL A 445 0.86 -3.19 42.47
N ARG A 446 1.48 -2.88 41.34
CA ARG A 446 0.99 -3.25 40.00
C ARG A 446 0.82 -4.77 39.90
N ASP A 447 1.86 -5.52 40.23
CA ASP A 447 1.92 -6.96 40.07
C ASP A 447 0.96 -7.67 41.03
N TYR A 448 0.81 -7.16 42.27
CA TYR A 448 -0.20 -7.63 43.21
C TYR A 448 -1.61 -7.52 42.62
N LEU A 449 -1.98 -6.34 42.10
CA LEU A 449 -3.29 -6.13 41.49
C LEU A 449 -3.52 -7.02 40.27
N LEU A 450 -2.52 -7.12 39.38
CA LEU A 450 -2.56 -7.94 38.17
C LEU A 450 -2.77 -9.43 38.46
N GLN A 451 -2.16 -9.94 39.54
CA GLN A 451 -2.15 -11.36 39.86
C GLN A 451 -3.28 -11.79 40.80
N THR A 452 -3.79 -10.87 41.62
CA THR A 452 -4.75 -11.20 42.69
C THR A 452 -6.19 -11.15 42.21
N TYR A 453 -6.56 -10.16 41.38
CA TYR A 453 -7.95 -9.88 41.07
C TYR A 453 -8.27 -10.15 39.59
N PRO A 454 -9.34 -10.89 39.25
CA PRO A 454 -9.78 -11.06 37.87
C PRO A 454 -10.47 -9.81 37.32
N TYR A 455 -10.35 -9.63 36.00
CA TYR A 455 -11.11 -8.63 35.27
C TYR A 455 -12.54 -9.11 35.04
N ASP A 456 -13.53 -8.26 35.35
CA ASP A 456 -14.96 -8.52 35.13
C ASP A 456 -15.60 -7.30 34.48
N TYR A 457 -16.29 -7.48 33.35
CA TYR A 457 -17.00 -6.41 32.64
C TYR A 457 -18.25 -5.93 33.37
N PHE A 458 -18.78 -6.72 34.31
CA PHE A 458 -20.02 -6.47 35.03
C PHE A 458 -19.82 -6.64 36.54
N PRO A 459 -18.94 -5.83 37.17
CA PRO A 459 -18.77 -5.88 38.61
C PRO A 459 -20.05 -5.43 39.33
N PRO A 460 -20.26 -5.85 40.59
CA PRO A 460 -21.36 -5.36 41.40
C PRO A 460 -21.34 -3.82 41.51
N PRO A 461 -22.51 -3.16 41.59
CA PRO A 461 -22.54 -1.73 41.83
C PRO A 461 -21.94 -1.40 43.21
N GLN A 462 -21.32 -0.23 43.31
CA GLN A 462 -20.82 0.29 44.57
C GLN A 462 -21.97 0.40 45.60
N ALA A 463 -21.74 -0.11 46.80
CA ALA A 463 -22.66 0.03 47.92
C ALA A 463 -22.74 1.51 48.36
N PRO A 464 -23.88 1.95 48.92
CA PRO A 464 -23.98 3.31 49.46
C PRO A 464 -22.97 3.53 50.59
N ASN A 465 -22.34 4.71 50.63
CA ASN A 465 -21.40 5.14 51.68
C ASN A 465 -20.18 4.23 51.88
N THR A 466 -19.75 3.49 50.85
CA THR A 466 -18.48 2.76 50.85
C THR A 466 -17.46 3.47 49.98
N ASP A 467 -16.17 3.29 50.28
CA ASP A 467 -15.10 3.69 49.37
C ASP A 467 -14.99 2.66 48.22
N ALA A 468 -14.93 3.13 46.98
CA ALA A 468 -14.95 2.26 45.79
C ALA A 468 -13.68 1.39 45.68
N VAL A 469 -12.53 1.92 46.11
CA VAL A 469 -11.27 1.15 46.11
C VAL A 469 -11.33 0.06 47.17
N ASP A 470 -11.81 0.40 48.36
CA ASP A 470 -12.01 -0.56 49.44
C ASP A 470 -12.99 -1.69 49.07
N GLN A 471 -14.12 -1.34 48.45
CA GLN A 471 -15.08 -2.32 47.97
C GLN A 471 -14.47 -3.24 46.91
N PHE A 472 -13.74 -2.70 45.94
CA PHE A 472 -13.05 -3.51 44.94
C PHE A 472 -12.02 -4.47 45.55
N LEU A 473 -11.13 -3.97 46.43
CA LEU A 473 -10.02 -4.76 46.98
C LEU A 473 -10.47 -5.88 47.92
N PHE A 474 -11.53 -5.66 48.69
CA PHE A 474 -11.87 -6.53 49.83
C PHE A 474 -13.24 -7.17 49.76
N VAL A 475 -14.18 -6.61 48.98
CA VAL A 475 -15.56 -7.11 48.92
C VAL A 475 -15.81 -7.78 47.57
N ASP A 476 -15.67 -7.04 46.47
CA ASP A 476 -15.99 -7.54 45.13
C ASP A 476 -14.86 -8.43 44.60
N GLN A 477 -13.60 -8.07 44.87
CA GLN A 477 -12.39 -8.77 44.44
C GLN A 477 -12.33 -9.05 42.92
N ARG A 478 -13.05 -8.24 42.13
CA ARG A 478 -13.10 -8.27 40.67
C ARG A 478 -13.62 -6.94 40.18
N GLY A 479 -13.19 -6.51 38.99
CA GLY A 479 -13.53 -5.18 38.52
C GLY A 479 -13.16 -4.91 37.07
N VAL A 480 -13.41 -3.69 36.67
CA VAL A 480 -12.99 -3.13 35.36
C VAL A 480 -11.73 -2.29 35.50
N CYS A 481 -11.08 -1.89 34.40
CA CYS A 481 -9.78 -1.23 34.42
C CYS A 481 -9.76 0.02 35.32
N GLU A 482 -10.86 0.78 35.35
CA GLU A 482 -11.02 1.96 36.20
C GLU A 482 -10.86 1.63 37.70
N HIS A 483 -11.32 0.46 38.16
CA HIS A 483 -11.16 0.01 39.55
C HIS A 483 -9.71 -0.36 39.87
N PHE A 484 -9.05 -1.12 38.99
CA PHE A 484 -7.64 -1.51 39.16
C PHE A 484 -6.73 -0.27 39.20
N VAL A 485 -6.97 0.66 38.28
CA VAL A 485 -6.20 1.91 38.18
C VAL A 485 -6.46 2.80 39.38
N ALA A 486 -7.72 2.97 39.80
CA ALA A 486 -8.05 3.72 41.00
C ALA A 486 -7.36 3.14 42.24
N ALA A 487 -7.42 1.81 42.42
CA ALA A 487 -6.79 1.13 43.54
C ALA A 487 -5.26 1.34 43.54
N MET A 488 -4.62 1.21 42.37
CA MET A 488 -3.19 1.45 42.25
C MET A 488 -2.84 2.91 42.58
N VAL A 489 -3.55 3.90 42.04
CA VAL A 489 -3.28 5.32 42.36
C VAL A 489 -3.45 5.56 43.86
N VAL A 490 -4.54 5.11 44.48
CA VAL A 490 -4.79 5.31 45.91
C VAL A 490 -3.68 4.68 46.77
N MET A 491 -3.30 3.44 46.48
CA MET A 491 -2.22 2.77 47.20
C MET A 491 -0.86 3.45 46.98
N LEU A 492 -0.57 3.97 45.79
CA LEU A 492 0.68 4.70 45.54
C LEU A 492 0.71 6.05 46.25
N ARG A 493 -0.40 6.79 46.27
CA ARG A 493 -0.51 8.05 47.00
C ARG A 493 -0.33 7.86 48.51
N GLU A 494 -0.87 6.78 49.06
CA GLU A 494 -0.63 6.38 50.46
C GLU A 494 0.86 6.18 50.75
N LEU A 495 1.60 5.63 49.79
CA LEU A 495 3.05 5.42 49.90
C LEU A 495 3.88 6.69 49.61
N GLY A 496 3.25 7.85 49.45
CA GLY A 496 3.93 9.11 49.13
C GLY A 496 4.43 9.19 47.68
N ILE A 497 3.78 8.49 46.76
CA ILE A 497 4.16 8.44 45.34
C ILE A 497 3.12 9.21 44.50
N PRO A 498 3.46 10.40 43.97
CA PRO A 498 2.60 11.19 43.11
C PRO A 498 2.16 10.39 41.89
N SER A 499 0.87 10.19 41.79
CA SER A 499 0.25 9.35 40.77
C SER A 499 -1.11 9.91 40.37
N ARG A 500 -1.52 9.65 39.12
CA ARG A 500 -2.79 10.13 38.57
C ARG A 500 -3.43 9.09 37.66
N LEU A 501 -4.76 9.17 37.54
CA LEU A 501 -5.54 8.29 36.67
C LEU A 501 -5.57 8.91 35.28
N ALA A 502 -4.92 8.29 34.30
CA ALA A 502 -4.98 8.69 32.91
C ALA A 502 -6.05 7.88 32.17
N ALA A 503 -6.73 8.53 31.23
CA ALA A 503 -7.74 7.91 30.39
C ALA A 503 -7.43 8.10 28.90
N GLY A 504 -8.02 7.24 28.09
CA GLY A 504 -7.89 7.29 26.64
C GLY A 504 -8.25 5.95 26.03
N PHE A 505 -7.53 5.60 24.97
CA PHE A 505 -7.65 4.29 24.35
C PHE A 505 -6.36 3.50 24.48
N GLY A 506 -6.52 2.19 24.58
CA GLY A 506 -5.53 1.23 24.19
C GLY A 506 -5.04 1.39 22.74
N SER A 507 -3.97 0.69 22.38
CA SER A 507 -3.45 0.77 21.01
C SER A 507 -4.43 0.31 19.94
N GLY A 508 -5.41 -0.52 20.29
CA GLY A 508 -6.28 -1.22 19.36
C GLY A 508 -5.55 -2.33 18.62
N THR A 509 -6.20 -2.88 17.58
CA THR A 509 -5.67 -4.00 16.79
C THR A 509 -4.89 -3.51 15.59
N TYR A 510 -3.62 -3.89 15.45
CA TYR A 510 -2.82 -3.52 14.28
C TYR A 510 -3.20 -4.37 13.06
N ASN A 511 -3.66 -3.72 11.99
CA ASN A 511 -3.97 -4.35 10.73
C ASN A 511 -2.78 -4.25 9.77
N GLN A 512 -2.09 -5.38 9.56
CA GLN A 512 -0.89 -5.46 8.72
C GLN A 512 -1.14 -5.14 7.23
N PHE A 513 -2.37 -5.33 6.74
CA PHE A 513 -2.71 -5.06 5.34
C PHE A 513 -2.92 -3.57 5.08
N THR A 514 -3.47 -2.84 6.07
CA THR A 514 -3.78 -1.42 5.94
C THR A 514 -2.67 -0.54 6.52
N GLY A 515 -1.88 -1.06 7.46
CA GLY A 515 -0.84 -0.33 8.19
C GLY A 515 -1.38 0.59 9.29
N TYR A 516 -2.62 0.40 9.74
CA TYR A 516 -3.26 1.17 10.80
C TYR A 516 -3.55 0.31 12.02
N TYR A 517 -3.56 0.94 13.19
CA TYR A 517 -4.25 0.45 14.36
C TYR A 517 -5.75 0.76 14.22
N GLU A 518 -6.57 -0.28 14.27
CA GLU A 518 -8.04 -0.17 14.35
C GLU A 518 -8.43 -0.06 15.82
N VAL A 519 -8.86 1.13 16.24
CA VAL A 519 -9.19 1.42 17.64
C VAL A 519 -10.70 1.47 17.79
N ARG A 520 -11.22 0.65 18.68
CA ARG A 520 -12.63 0.40 18.91
C ARG A 520 -13.09 0.98 20.24
N ALA A 521 -14.40 1.07 20.44
CA ALA A 521 -14.97 1.61 21.68
C ALA A 521 -14.59 0.77 22.91
N ASN A 522 -14.52 -0.55 22.76
CA ASN A 522 -14.02 -1.48 23.79
C ASN A 522 -12.50 -1.45 24.00
N ASP A 523 -11.75 -0.69 23.20
CA ASP A 523 -10.36 -0.36 23.51
C ASP A 523 -10.25 0.86 24.43
N ALA A 524 -11.37 1.48 24.86
CA ALA A 524 -11.34 2.53 25.87
C ALA A 524 -10.73 1.99 27.16
N HIS A 525 -9.75 2.71 27.70
CA HIS A 525 -8.90 2.20 28.77
C HIS A 525 -8.40 3.32 29.69
N ALA A 526 -8.16 2.94 30.94
CA ALA A 526 -7.51 3.78 31.92
C ALA A 526 -6.18 3.13 32.35
N TRP A 527 -5.21 3.95 32.74
CA TRP A 527 -3.93 3.49 33.29
C TRP A 527 -3.43 4.49 34.34
N VAL A 528 -2.41 4.08 35.09
CA VAL A 528 -1.76 4.92 36.09
C VAL A 528 -0.62 5.67 35.43
N GLU A 529 -0.51 6.98 35.65
CA GLU A 529 0.72 7.72 35.39
C GLU A 529 1.40 8.03 36.73
N VAL A 530 2.65 7.62 36.88
CA VAL A 530 3.48 7.84 38.08
C VAL A 530 4.57 8.86 37.77
N TYR A 531 4.72 9.87 38.62
CA TYR A 531 5.75 10.88 38.41
C TYR A 531 7.11 10.42 38.95
N PHE A 532 8.11 10.42 38.08
CA PHE A 532 9.51 10.21 38.44
C PHE A 532 10.29 11.52 38.19
N PRO A 533 10.99 12.08 39.19
CA PRO A 533 11.88 13.23 38.99
C PRO A 533 12.83 12.99 37.81
N ASP A 534 13.11 14.03 37.02
CA ASP A 534 13.90 14.00 35.78
C ASP A 534 13.30 13.22 34.58
N TYR A 535 12.34 12.32 34.80
CA TYR A 535 11.73 11.48 33.75
C TYR A 535 10.25 11.85 33.44
N GLY A 536 9.57 12.51 34.38
CA GLY A 536 8.17 12.92 34.25
C GLY A 536 7.17 11.80 34.51
N TRP A 537 6.01 11.87 33.87
CA TRP A 537 4.85 10.99 34.10
C TRP A 537 4.95 9.67 33.34
N ILE A 538 5.37 8.58 33.99
CA ILE A 538 5.55 7.27 33.36
C ILE A 538 4.28 6.40 33.52
N PRO A 539 3.77 5.76 32.45
CA PRO A 539 2.58 4.93 32.51
C PRO A 539 2.86 3.53 33.10
N PHE A 540 1.95 3.06 33.95
CA PHE A 540 1.87 1.71 34.50
C PHE A 540 0.44 1.20 34.42
N ASP A 541 0.27 -0.09 34.12
CA ASP A 541 -1.05 -0.70 33.95
C ASP A 541 -1.24 -1.88 34.92
N PRO A 542 -2.15 -1.76 35.91
CA PRO A 542 -2.49 -2.84 36.83
C PRO A 542 -3.57 -3.79 36.30
N THR A 543 -4.03 -3.64 35.05
CA THR A 543 -5.20 -4.37 34.52
C THR A 543 -4.85 -5.74 33.92
N PRO A 544 -5.43 -6.86 34.40
CA PRO A 544 -5.17 -8.19 33.85
C PRO A 544 -5.65 -8.33 32.40
N GLY A 545 -4.93 -9.12 31.59
CA GLY A 545 -5.29 -9.40 30.19
C GLY A 545 -5.01 -8.26 29.22
N TRP A 546 -4.65 -7.07 29.73
CA TRP A 546 -4.18 -5.95 28.93
C TRP A 546 -2.65 -6.02 28.79
N THR A 547 -2.16 -6.63 27.71
CA THR A 547 -0.71 -6.77 27.46
C THR A 547 -0.14 -5.54 26.74
N GLY A 548 -0.25 -4.37 27.37
CA GLY A 548 0.39 -3.13 26.91
C GLY A 548 1.74 -2.90 27.60
N ASN A 549 2.78 -3.66 27.28
CA ASN A 549 4.10 -3.46 27.92
C ASN A 549 4.80 -2.20 27.36
N PRO A 550 4.90 -1.07 28.12
CA PRO A 550 5.23 0.30 27.66
C PRO A 550 6.42 0.40 26.70
N GLN A 551 6.22 1.05 25.55
CA GLN A 551 7.13 1.47 24.47
C GLN A 551 8.58 0.90 24.37
N THR A 552 8.84 -0.34 24.79
CA THR A 552 10.18 -0.95 24.72
C THR A 552 10.37 -1.62 23.37
N GLY A 553 10.96 -0.88 22.44
CA GLY A 553 11.45 -1.46 21.20
C GLY A 553 12.13 -0.41 20.34
N THR A 554 13.45 -0.49 20.22
CA THR A 554 14.19 0.18 19.15
C THR A 554 13.53 -0.13 17.80
N VAL A 555 13.49 0.86 16.90
CA VAL A 555 13.09 0.63 15.51
C VAL A 555 14.21 -0.17 14.84
N SER A 556 14.22 -1.49 15.05
CA SER A 556 15.11 -2.41 14.36
C SER A 556 14.44 -3.76 14.18
N THR A 557 14.11 -4.08 12.91
CA THR A 557 13.92 -5.45 12.37
C THR A 557 12.65 -6.25 12.71
N TRP A 558 11.50 -5.60 12.92
CA TRP A 558 10.24 -6.26 13.30
C TRP A 558 9.55 -7.15 12.22
N VAL A 559 9.91 -7.04 10.94
CA VAL A 559 9.25 -7.82 9.87
C VAL A 559 9.64 -9.32 9.88
N PHE A 560 10.75 -9.69 10.51
CA PHE A 560 11.23 -11.09 10.48
C PHE A 560 11.04 -11.88 11.79
N SER A 561 10.97 -11.25 12.97
CA SER A 561 10.80 -11.99 14.24
C SER A 561 9.34 -12.41 14.48
N SER A 562 8.38 -11.58 14.09
CA SER A 562 6.93 -11.84 14.25
C SER A 562 6.38 -12.97 13.37
N LEU A 563 7.08 -13.36 12.30
CA LEU A 563 6.76 -14.54 11.50
C LEU A 563 7.11 -15.86 12.21
N PHE A 564 8.00 -15.83 13.21
CA PHE A 564 8.51 -17.03 13.87
C PHE A 564 8.30 -17.06 15.40
N GLU A 565 7.86 -15.97 16.04
CA GLU A 565 7.62 -15.94 17.50
C GLU A 565 6.19 -16.31 17.94
N ASN A 566 5.18 -16.26 17.05
CA ASN A 566 3.78 -16.56 17.38
C ASN A 566 3.24 -17.87 16.76
N VAL A 567 4.12 -18.81 16.41
CA VAL A 567 3.70 -20.18 16.09
C VAL A 567 4.05 -21.09 17.26
N ASP A 568 3.17 -21.13 18.26
CA ASP A 568 3.06 -22.30 19.12
C ASP A 568 2.54 -23.45 18.25
N LEU A 569 3.44 -24.38 17.87
CA LEU A 569 3.07 -25.57 17.12
C LEU A 569 2.21 -26.49 18.00
N PRO A 570 0.91 -26.70 17.71
CA PRO A 570 0.14 -27.74 18.38
C PRO A 570 0.60 -29.09 17.82
N SER A 571 0.78 -30.10 18.68
CA SER A 571 1.08 -31.47 18.25
C SER A 571 -0.16 -32.10 17.59
N ILE A 572 -0.37 -31.82 16.30
CA ILE A 572 -1.49 -32.37 15.53
C ILE A 572 -1.17 -33.83 15.13
N PRO A 573 -2.02 -34.82 15.45
CA PRO A 573 -1.79 -36.22 15.10
C PRO A 573 -1.71 -36.44 13.59
N LEU A 574 -0.75 -37.27 13.15
CA LEU A 574 -0.39 -37.53 11.75
C LEU A 574 -1.60 -37.91 10.85
N ALA A 575 -2.64 -38.51 11.44
CA ALA A 575 -3.88 -38.86 10.73
C ALA A 575 -4.68 -37.63 10.26
N GLN A 576 -4.71 -36.55 11.04
CA GLN A 576 -5.37 -35.29 10.64
C GLN A 576 -4.52 -34.52 9.63
N MET A 577 -3.18 -34.62 9.70
CA MET A 577 -2.27 -34.09 8.67
C MET A 577 -2.44 -34.83 7.34
N ALA A 578 -2.68 -36.14 7.35
CA ALA A 578 -2.94 -36.91 6.13
C ALA A 578 -4.29 -36.53 5.48
N GLN A 579 -5.30 -36.21 6.28
CA GLN A 579 -6.63 -35.78 5.78
C GLN A 579 -6.63 -34.32 5.31
N ALA A 580 -5.88 -33.43 5.98
CA ALA A 580 -5.58 -32.07 5.51
C ALA A 580 -4.70 -32.09 4.24
N GLY A 581 -3.73 -33.02 4.18
CA GLY A 581 -2.91 -33.26 2.99
C GLY A 581 -3.71 -33.80 1.80
N MET A 582 -4.71 -34.66 2.04
CA MET A 582 -5.63 -35.14 1.01
C MET A 582 -6.62 -34.06 0.53
N SER A 583 -7.05 -33.13 1.40
CA SER A 583 -7.87 -31.97 0.99
C SER A 583 -7.03 -30.88 0.30
N PHE A 584 -5.75 -30.71 0.67
CA PHE A 584 -4.77 -29.89 -0.06
C PHE A 584 -4.38 -30.51 -1.42
N LEU A 585 -4.34 -31.84 -1.52
CA LEU A 585 -4.26 -32.50 -2.83
C LEU A 585 -5.53 -32.26 -3.65
N GLY A 586 -6.71 -32.17 -3.03
CA GLY A 586 -7.97 -31.78 -3.68
C GLY A 586 -7.93 -30.38 -4.33
N THR A 587 -7.29 -29.39 -3.70
CA THR A 587 -7.13 -28.02 -4.26
C THR A 587 -6.07 -27.95 -5.37
N ILE A 588 -5.19 -28.94 -5.49
CA ILE A 588 -4.26 -29.12 -6.62
C ILE A 588 -4.90 -29.98 -7.72
N ILE A 589 -5.72 -30.96 -7.37
CA ILE A 589 -6.38 -31.87 -8.32
C ILE A 589 -7.52 -31.16 -9.07
N GLN A 590 -8.25 -30.23 -8.46
CA GLN A 590 -9.29 -29.46 -9.17
C GLN A 590 -8.77 -28.60 -10.34
N PRO A 591 -7.68 -27.84 -10.22
CA PRO A 591 -7.08 -27.17 -11.37
C PRO A 591 -6.47 -28.16 -12.37
N LEU A 592 -5.96 -29.32 -11.94
CA LEU A 592 -5.49 -30.37 -12.86
C LEU A 592 -6.63 -31.07 -13.61
N ALA A 593 -7.81 -31.24 -12.99
CA ALA A 593 -9.02 -31.72 -13.63
C ALA A 593 -9.56 -30.67 -14.61
N LEU A 594 -9.48 -29.37 -14.27
CA LEU A 594 -9.83 -28.27 -15.18
C LEU A 594 -8.84 -28.19 -16.36
N ILE A 595 -7.54 -28.40 -16.13
CA ILE A 595 -6.50 -28.53 -17.16
C ILE A 595 -6.74 -29.78 -17.99
N GLY A 596 -7.18 -30.89 -17.39
CA GLY A 596 -7.54 -32.13 -18.07
C GLY A 596 -8.79 -31.98 -18.94
N VAL A 597 -9.81 -31.27 -18.46
CA VAL A 597 -11.02 -30.91 -19.22
C VAL A 597 -10.69 -29.90 -20.32
N LEU A 598 -9.85 -28.89 -20.06
CA LEU A 598 -9.35 -27.95 -21.06
C LEU A 598 -8.47 -28.67 -22.09
N ALA A 599 -7.63 -29.62 -21.69
CA ALA A 599 -6.83 -30.44 -22.59
C ALA A 599 -7.72 -31.37 -23.42
N ALA A 600 -8.75 -31.97 -22.83
CA ALA A 600 -9.73 -32.79 -23.54
C ALA A 600 -10.57 -31.94 -24.51
N LEU A 601 -10.97 -30.73 -24.14
CA LEU A 601 -11.64 -29.76 -25.01
C LEU A 601 -10.71 -29.24 -26.12
N LEU A 602 -9.41 -29.05 -25.84
CA LEU A 602 -8.41 -28.68 -26.83
C LEU A 602 -8.06 -29.85 -27.76
N ILE A 603 -8.08 -31.09 -27.27
CA ILE A 603 -7.92 -32.31 -28.08
C ILE A 603 -9.18 -32.53 -28.92
N ALA A 604 -10.38 -32.34 -28.38
CA ALA A 604 -11.65 -32.39 -29.10
C ALA A 604 -11.74 -31.25 -30.13
N ALA A 605 -11.30 -30.03 -29.80
CA ALA A 605 -11.20 -28.91 -30.73
C ALA A 605 -10.13 -29.17 -31.80
N ARG A 606 -9.01 -29.82 -31.46
CA ARG A 606 -7.97 -30.25 -32.41
C ARG A 606 -8.48 -31.35 -33.34
N TYR A 607 -9.27 -32.31 -32.84
CA TYR A 607 -9.92 -33.35 -33.66
C TYR A 607 -11.04 -32.76 -34.52
N ALA A 608 -11.85 -31.86 -34.00
CA ALA A 608 -12.85 -31.10 -34.75
C ALA A 608 -12.20 -30.19 -35.81
N TRP A 609 -11.04 -29.58 -35.51
CA TRP A 609 -10.23 -28.82 -36.45
C TRP A 609 -9.55 -29.70 -37.49
N ALA A 610 -9.08 -30.90 -37.12
CA ALA A 610 -8.54 -31.90 -38.04
C ALA A 610 -9.64 -32.48 -38.95
N TRP A 611 -10.85 -32.67 -38.43
CA TRP A 611 -12.06 -33.04 -39.18
C TRP A 611 -12.47 -31.92 -40.14
N ASN A 612 -12.39 -30.65 -39.71
CA ASN A 612 -12.65 -29.48 -40.55
C ASN A 612 -11.54 -29.26 -41.61
N LYS A 613 -10.31 -29.72 -41.35
CA LYS A 613 -9.19 -29.78 -42.31
C LYS A 613 -9.39 -30.79 -43.43
N ARG A 614 -10.32 -31.75 -43.29
CA ARG A 614 -10.73 -32.66 -44.35
C ARG A 614 -11.74 -32.06 -45.32
N ARG A 615 -12.17 -30.79 -45.13
CA ARG A 615 -12.92 -30.05 -46.15
C ARG A 615 -11.95 -29.28 -47.06
N PRO A 616 -11.83 -29.64 -48.35
CA PRO A 616 -10.81 -29.11 -49.22
C PRO A 616 -11.33 -27.89 -49.97
N VAL A 617 -11.32 -26.69 -49.35
CA VAL A 617 -11.57 -25.46 -50.12
C VAL A 617 -10.73 -24.31 -49.55
N ARG A 618 -9.92 -23.67 -50.42
CA ARG A 618 -9.10 -22.43 -50.21
C ARG A 618 -7.62 -22.53 -49.80
N ARG A 619 -6.85 -23.52 -50.27
CA ARG A 619 -5.36 -23.51 -50.16
C ARG A 619 -4.59 -23.44 -51.49
N ARG A 620 -5.22 -23.10 -52.62
CA ARG A 620 -4.58 -23.18 -53.96
C ARG A 620 -3.95 -21.89 -54.52
N ALA A 621 -3.99 -20.75 -53.84
CA ALA A 621 -3.51 -19.47 -54.44
C ALA A 621 -2.08 -19.05 -54.05
N TRP A 622 -1.41 -19.75 -53.14
CA TRP A 622 -0.14 -19.28 -52.55
C TRP A 622 1.03 -20.27 -52.65
N ASP A 623 0.84 -21.39 -53.35
CA ASP A 623 1.86 -22.42 -53.56
C ASP A 623 2.20 -22.57 -55.05
N ASP A 624 2.28 -21.44 -55.73
CA ASP A 624 2.50 -21.37 -57.18
C ASP A 624 4.00 -21.54 -57.53
N PRO A 625 4.37 -22.45 -58.45
CA PRO A 625 5.76 -22.71 -58.85
C PRO A 625 6.49 -21.48 -59.41
N ALA A 626 5.78 -20.57 -60.09
CA ALA A 626 6.36 -19.38 -60.70
C ALA A 626 6.89 -18.41 -59.63
N ARG A 627 6.14 -18.22 -58.54
CA ARG A 627 6.55 -17.33 -57.43
C ARG A 627 7.80 -17.84 -56.72
N ARG A 628 7.91 -19.16 -56.51
CA ARG A 628 9.09 -19.77 -55.88
C ARG A 628 10.37 -19.50 -56.66
N ARG A 629 10.29 -19.56 -57.99
CA ARG A 629 11.44 -19.32 -58.89
C ARG A 629 11.91 -17.87 -58.85
N VAL A 630 10.99 -16.91 -58.79
CA VAL A 630 11.30 -15.48 -58.64
C VAL A 630 12.01 -15.19 -57.29
N PHE A 631 11.50 -15.74 -56.18
CA PHE A 631 12.16 -15.55 -54.87
C PHE A 631 13.54 -16.23 -54.79
N ALA A 632 13.70 -17.40 -55.42
CA ALA A 632 15.00 -18.07 -55.51
C ALA A 632 16.02 -17.28 -56.34
N ALA A 633 15.58 -16.59 -57.39
CA ALA A 633 16.43 -15.67 -58.15
C ALA A 633 16.92 -14.50 -57.29
N TYR A 634 16.03 -13.89 -56.50
CA TYR A 634 16.40 -12.80 -55.58
C TYR A 634 17.41 -13.22 -54.50
N GLN A 635 17.24 -14.40 -53.91
CA GLN A 635 18.22 -14.92 -52.94
C GLN A 635 19.59 -15.19 -53.57
N ARG A 636 19.62 -15.70 -54.82
CA ARG A 636 20.87 -15.89 -55.57
C ARG A 636 21.56 -14.56 -55.85
N ALA A 637 20.80 -13.54 -56.23
CA ALA A 637 21.29 -12.18 -56.44
C ALA A 637 21.91 -11.56 -55.17
N GLN A 638 21.23 -11.70 -54.03
CA GLN A 638 21.75 -11.26 -52.72
C GLN A 638 23.07 -11.95 -52.38
N LYS A 639 23.15 -13.27 -52.59
CA LYS A 639 24.37 -14.06 -52.35
C LYS A 639 25.52 -13.64 -53.27
N ALA A 640 25.24 -13.39 -54.55
CA ALA A 640 26.25 -12.95 -55.53
C ALA A 640 26.82 -11.56 -55.17
N LEU A 641 25.98 -10.66 -54.69
CA LEU A 641 26.36 -9.30 -54.28
C LEU A 641 26.87 -9.22 -52.83
N LYS A 642 27.00 -10.37 -52.13
CA LYS A 642 27.40 -10.47 -50.71
C LYS A 642 26.61 -9.54 -49.78
N THR A 643 25.34 -9.34 -50.10
CA THR A 643 24.44 -8.51 -49.32
C THR A 643 23.30 -9.36 -48.78
N GLN A 644 22.79 -9.00 -47.61
CA GLN A 644 21.70 -9.72 -46.97
C GLN A 644 20.70 -8.72 -46.41
N ARG A 645 19.45 -8.86 -46.84
CA ARG A 645 18.35 -8.04 -46.33
C ARG A 645 18.12 -8.35 -44.85
N GLY A 646 18.12 -7.32 -44.01
CA GLY A 646 17.77 -7.45 -42.59
C GLY A 646 16.32 -7.88 -42.40
N THR A 647 16.00 -8.52 -41.26
CA THR A 647 14.66 -9.07 -40.98
C THR A 647 13.56 -8.00 -40.95
N ALA A 648 13.91 -6.74 -40.65
CA ALA A 648 12.98 -5.60 -40.60
C ALA A 648 13.00 -4.71 -41.87
N GLN A 649 13.72 -5.11 -42.93
CA GLN A 649 13.90 -4.31 -44.15
C GLN A 649 13.04 -4.84 -45.31
N THR A 650 12.35 -3.96 -46.04
CA THR A 650 11.57 -4.33 -47.23
C THR A 650 12.46 -4.64 -48.44
N VAL A 651 11.90 -5.25 -49.50
CA VAL A 651 12.66 -5.60 -50.71
C VAL A 651 13.16 -4.33 -51.42
N GLN A 652 12.33 -3.30 -51.50
CA GLN A 652 12.65 -1.99 -52.07
C GLN A 652 13.62 -1.19 -51.20
N GLU A 653 13.51 -1.28 -49.87
CA GLU A 653 14.49 -0.66 -48.94
C GLU A 653 15.87 -1.32 -49.05
N HIS A 654 15.92 -2.59 -49.43
CA HIS A 654 17.17 -3.29 -49.66
C HIS A 654 17.80 -2.88 -51.00
N ALA A 655 16.98 -2.71 -52.04
CA ALA A 655 17.42 -2.21 -53.34
C ALA A 655 17.81 -0.73 -53.33
N SER A 656 17.20 0.13 -52.51
CA SER A 656 17.63 1.52 -52.40
C SER A 656 19.05 1.67 -51.83
N ALA A 657 19.47 0.71 -50.98
CA ALA A 657 20.85 0.59 -50.51
C ALA A 657 21.78 -0.14 -51.48
N HIS A 658 21.22 -0.93 -52.42
CA HIS A 658 21.94 -1.73 -53.40
C HIS A 658 21.26 -1.58 -54.78
N PRO A 659 21.50 -0.45 -55.49
CA PRO A 659 20.78 -0.10 -56.73
C PRO A 659 20.84 -1.19 -57.79
N GLN A 660 21.92 -1.98 -57.74
CA GLN A 660 22.13 -3.16 -58.55
C GLN A 660 20.99 -4.18 -58.46
N LEU A 661 20.16 -4.20 -57.41
CA LEU A 661 19.01 -5.10 -57.22
C LEU A 661 17.66 -4.52 -57.73
N ALA A 662 17.59 -3.23 -58.09
CA ALA A 662 16.34 -2.53 -58.33
C ALA A 662 15.45 -3.18 -59.40
N GLY A 663 16.02 -3.63 -60.51
CA GLY A 663 15.26 -4.30 -61.58
C GLY A 663 14.67 -5.66 -61.18
N LEU A 664 15.27 -6.36 -60.21
CA LEU A 664 14.76 -7.63 -59.71
C LEU A 664 13.73 -7.44 -58.60
N THR A 665 13.79 -6.32 -57.87
CA THR A 665 12.88 -6.05 -56.76
C THR A 665 11.45 -5.77 -57.18
N ASP A 666 11.23 -5.16 -58.34
CA ASP A 666 9.88 -4.94 -58.88
C ASP A 666 9.19 -6.25 -59.29
N LEU A 667 9.97 -7.21 -59.80
CA LEU A 667 9.48 -8.56 -60.13
C LEU A 667 9.14 -9.37 -58.88
N VAL A 668 9.94 -9.22 -57.81
CA VAL A 668 9.70 -9.83 -56.50
C VAL A 668 8.44 -9.26 -55.84
N ASP A 669 8.22 -7.95 -55.98
CA ASP A 669 7.04 -7.27 -55.46
C ASP A 669 5.77 -7.68 -56.21
N ALA A 670 5.83 -7.70 -57.55
CA ALA A 670 4.74 -8.19 -58.39
C ALA A 670 4.39 -9.66 -58.07
N ALA A 671 5.39 -10.52 -57.86
CA ALA A 671 5.17 -11.92 -57.48
C ALA A 671 4.59 -12.09 -56.06
N ALA A 672 4.87 -11.16 -55.14
CA ALA A 672 4.39 -11.19 -53.76
C ALA A 672 2.96 -10.66 -53.61
N TYR A 673 2.59 -9.63 -54.39
CA TYR A 673 1.36 -8.86 -54.15
C TYR A 673 0.32 -8.94 -55.29
N ASN A 674 0.67 -9.42 -56.48
CA ASN A 674 -0.30 -9.56 -57.58
C ASN A 674 -1.19 -10.82 -57.39
N PRO A 675 -2.53 -10.73 -57.51
CA PRO A 675 -3.43 -11.88 -57.37
C PRO A 675 -3.16 -13.02 -58.37
N LYS A 676 -2.65 -12.70 -59.57
CA LYS A 676 -2.26 -13.70 -60.57
C LYS A 676 -0.77 -14.04 -60.42
N PRO A 677 -0.37 -15.31 -60.61
CA PRO A 677 1.04 -15.67 -60.63
C PRO A 677 1.76 -14.98 -61.80
N PRO A 678 3.06 -14.66 -61.64
CA PRO A 678 3.84 -14.07 -62.73
C PRO A 678 3.91 -15.05 -63.91
N ASP A 679 3.85 -14.52 -65.14
CA ASP A 679 3.96 -15.33 -66.34
C ASP A 679 5.39 -15.91 -66.49
N GLU A 680 5.52 -16.94 -67.33
CA GLU A 680 6.79 -17.63 -67.51
C GLU A 680 7.89 -16.72 -68.10
N ALA A 681 7.51 -15.63 -68.79
CA ALA A 681 8.44 -14.62 -69.30
C ALA A 681 9.08 -13.81 -68.16
N LEU A 682 8.28 -13.33 -67.20
CA LEU A 682 8.76 -12.62 -66.01
C LEU A 682 9.58 -13.53 -65.08
N VAL A 683 9.21 -14.81 -64.98
CA VAL A 683 10.01 -15.81 -64.23
C VAL A 683 11.38 -16.00 -64.88
N LYS A 684 11.44 -16.15 -66.22
CA LYS A 684 12.71 -16.28 -66.95
C LYS A 684 13.55 -15.01 -66.86
N LEU A 685 12.92 -13.83 -66.86
CA LEU A 685 13.60 -12.55 -66.66
C LEU A 685 14.21 -12.44 -65.27
N ALA A 686 13.50 -12.89 -64.23
CA ALA A 686 14.05 -12.96 -62.88
C ALA A 686 15.23 -13.96 -62.80
N GLU A 687 15.14 -15.10 -63.48
CA GLU A 687 16.19 -16.14 -63.47
C GLU A 687 17.41 -15.82 -64.36
N SER A 688 17.26 -15.00 -65.40
CA SER A 688 18.37 -14.50 -66.24
C SER A 688 19.15 -13.38 -65.54
N TRP A 689 18.56 -12.77 -64.51
CA TRP A 689 19.17 -11.74 -63.72
C TRP A 689 20.46 -12.26 -63.03
N GLY A 690 21.60 -11.68 -63.42
CA GLY A 690 22.93 -12.12 -62.98
C GLY A 690 23.62 -13.15 -63.89
N LYS A 691 22.97 -13.62 -64.96
CA LYS A 691 23.59 -14.45 -66.01
C LYS A 691 23.97 -13.66 -67.27
N THR A 692 23.22 -12.60 -67.59
CA THR A 692 23.55 -11.67 -68.69
C THR A 692 24.29 -10.44 -68.15
N ASN A 693 25.20 -9.91 -68.96
CA ASN A 693 26.07 -8.75 -68.67
C ASN A 693 25.32 -7.41 -68.45
N GLU A 694 23.99 -7.43 -68.31
CA GLU A 694 23.19 -6.22 -68.09
C GLU A 694 23.31 -5.67 -66.67
N GLY A 695 23.62 -6.51 -65.67
CA GLY A 695 23.90 -6.07 -64.29
C GLY A 695 25.22 -5.30 -64.09
N LYS A 696 26.00 -5.10 -65.17
CA LYS A 696 27.24 -4.28 -65.17
C LYS A 696 27.11 -2.96 -65.93
N ARG A 697 25.96 -2.65 -66.55
CA ARG A 697 25.73 -1.38 -67.26
C ARG A 697 24.44 -0.69 -66.80
N SER A 698 24.51 -0.06 -65.63
CA SER A 698 23.95 1.27 -65.38
C SER A 698 24.53 1.80 -64.08
N VAL A 699 25.39 2.80 -64.24
CA VAL A 699 25.82 3.74 -63.18
C VAL A 699 24.68 4.72 -62.96
#